data_AF-A0A6S6YWL8-F1
#
_entry.id   AF-A0A6S6YWL8-F1
#
_cell.length_a   1.000
_cell.length_b   1.000
_cell.length_c   1.000
_cell.angle_alpha   90.00
_cell.angle_beta   90.00
_cell.angle_gamma   90.00
#
_symmetry.space_group_name_H-M   'P 1'
#
loop_
_entity.id
_entity.type
_entity.pdbx_description
1 polymer ?
#
loop_
_entity_poly.entity_id
_entity_poly.type
_entity_poly.pdbx_seq_one_letter_code
_entity_poly.pdbx_strand_id
1 'polypeptide(L)'
;MKKSVAITLGVVIVGAGSWVGATWYTGKRIEESSQRHLAEANEKLAKLTPLFGLRIDQLKYERGLFSTQARYGLSLVKNDKSPEDIPSGMVEFDAVVEHGPFPKSALARGAIAPKLGFVHAEMAKTDNLKEVFELTKGVSPLISDATISYGGTTDSTSKIAPVTVDHDGNSVAFSGMTITGSFDRALQGVVAHGVMDSLAVDGTKSSDPVKISLNGLTIDANSRMGKFGVSMGDSNLKIKRIDVSRPDDELKVSLDNFGYGVKLSEDDKSINVQAAYQTGDLTVNDVVLGNGQAVIKLAKLDGQAVKQLSDTYNQLMRQYMAQTEDEGLKDEQFQVLLDNAGKLLAGNPSFSIDPLSWKTAKGESKLNFTLDLANPSDVKNLTPQEIAVQAIKRIDATLIISKPMVQDLMTQYAVKKEGLAADKAAEEAEQNVRQMSGMAEMFNVGKNEGDNIVGKFTFADGMGDLNGKKIPAEELFSGLLDAAGMHPSVEEDDEESMPSMGQEEPAANTDVAAAGVMQDFSLDTVSSMLDDMGYTVKKSDGDEGPVLVLDAGTTGANDLRLEFLCSDFTEKCLDLVVTATYNPKKPMTLKAINKWNQEYRWTRAYLDDKNQAVLQMDMNAEGGLGKENLQILLNTFISIAEDFGTLSKGAAAK
;
A
#
# COMPACT_ATOMS: atom_id res chain seq x y z
N MET A 1 52.57 -16.18 -53.81
CA MET A 1 52.58 -15.45 -52.51
C MET A 1 52.20 -13.96 -52.62
N LYS A 2 52.63 -13.18 -53.63
CA LYS A 2 52.30 -11.74 -53.72
C LYS A 2 50.82 -11.42 -54.07
N LYS A 3 50.16 -12.23 -54.91
CA LYS A 3 48.74 -12.03 -55.29
C LYS A 3 47.75 -12.42 -54.19
N SER A 4 48.03 -13.49 -53.44
CA SER A 4 47.21 -13.89 -52.29
C SER A 4 47.29 -12.88 -51.15
N VAL A 5 48.49 -12.34 -50.85
CA VAL A 5 48.64 -11.25 -49.87
C VAL A 5 47.92 -9.99 -50.33
N ALA A 6 47.99 -9.59 -51.61
CA ALA A 6 47.28 -8.41 -52.11
C ALA A 6 45.74 -8.56 -52.13
N ILE A 7 45.22 -9.76 -52.41
CA ILE A 7 43.78 -10.06 -52.35
C ILE A 7 43.30 -10.11 -50.91
N THR A 8 44.04 -10.75 -49.99
CA THR A 8 43.70 -10.75 -48.56
C THR A 8 43.82 -9.35 -47.95
N LEU A 9 44.84 -8.57 -48.31
CA LEU A 9 44.99 -7.17 -47.88
C LEU A 9 43.87 -6.29 -48.46
N GLY A 10 43.48 -6.50 -49.72
CA GLY A 10 42.37 -5.80 -50.36
C GLY A 10 41.01 -6.14 -49.73
N VAL A 11 40.77 -7.41 -49.40
CA VAL A 11 39.56 -7.85 -48.68
C VAL A 11 39.53 -7.34 -47.24
N VAL A 12 40.68 -7.27 -46.56
CA VAL A 12 40.80 -6.68 -45.22
C VAL A 12 40.60 -5.16 -45.25
N ILE A 13 41.13 -4.46 -46.26
CA ILE A 13 40.96 -3.01 -46.41
C ILE A 13 39.52 -2.65 -46.81
N VAL A 14 38.90 -3.41 -47.73
CA VAL A 14 37.49 -3.24 -48.08
C VAL A 14 36.60 -3.60 -46.91
N GLY A 15 36.87 -4.70 -46.20
CA GLY A 15 36.16 -5.09 -44.98
C GLY A 15 36.28 -4.03 -43.86
N ALA A 16 37.48 -3.49 -43.63
CA ALA A 16 37.73 -2.42 -42.67
C ALA A 16 37.07 -1.09 -43.09
N GLY A 17 37.12 -0.73 -44.38
CA GLY A 17 36.47 0.48 -44.92
C GLY A 17 34.95 0.40 -44.89
N SER A 18 34.37 -0.76 -45.24
CA SER A 18 32.94 -1.04 -45.10
C SER A 18 32.49 -1.08 -43.64
N TRP A 19 33.33 -1.62 -42.74
CA TRP A 19 33.09 -1.59 -41.30
C TRP A 19 33.08 -0.16 -40.75
N VAL A 20 34.09 0.66 -41.06
CA VAL A 20 34.18 2.08 -40.67
C VAL A 20 33.00 2.87 -41.23
N GLY A 21 32.64 2.67 -42.51
CA GLY A 21 31.52 3.33 -43.16
C GLY A 21 30.15 2.95 -42.56
N ALA A 22 29.91 1.67 -42.31
CA ALA A 22 28.70 1.19 -41.64
C ALA A 22 28.60 1.68 -40.19
N THR A 23 29.74 1.77 -39.50
CA THR A 23 29.85 2.29 -38.13
C THR A 23 29.50 3.77 -38.07
N TRP A 24 30.08 4.59 -38.96
CA TRP A 24 29.77 6.01 -39.07
C TRP A 24 28.30 6.25 -39.46
N TYR A 25 27.79 5.51 -40.46
CA TYR A 25 26.39 5.60 -40.88
C TYR A 25 25.42 5.23 -39.75
N THR A 26 25.70 4.16 -39.01
CA THR A 26 24.89 3.75 -37.86
C THR A 26 24.89 4.83 -36.78
N GLY A 27 26.08 5.37 -36.45
CA GLY A 27 26.19 6.47 -35.48
C GLY A 27 25.44 7.74 -35.90
N LYS A 28 25.53 8.13 -37.17
CA LYS A 28 24.80 9.27 -37.73
C LYS A 28 23.27 9.06 -37.68
N ARG A 29 22.80 7.85 -37.98
CA ARG A 29 21.36 7.52 -37.90
C ARG A 29 20.84 7.53 -36.45
N ILE A 30 21.67 7.08 -35.50
CA ILE A 30 21.34 7.16 -34.07
C ILE A 30 21.26 8.64 -33.65
N GLU A 31 22.21 9.48 -34.05
CA GLU A 31 22.20 10.92 -33.77
C GLU A 31 20.94 11.61 -34.34
N GLU A 32 20.64 11.41 -35.62
CA GLU A 32 19.48 12.01 -36.31
C GLU A 32 18.12 11.59 -35.70
N SER A 33 18.06 10.41 -35.08
CA SER A 33 16.83 9.87 -34.47
C SER A 33 16.78 9.95 -32.95
N SER A 34 17.89 10.30 -32.28
CA SER A 34 18.03 10.30 -30.81
C SER A 34 16.98 11.19 -30.16
N GLN A 35 16.85 12.44 -30.63
CA GLN A 35 15.91 13.41 -30.08
C GLN A 35 14.44 12.97 -30.27
N ARG A 36 14.11 12.37 -31.42
CA ARG A 36 12.77 11.84 -31.67
C ARG A 36 12.45 10.66 -30.76
N HIS A 37 13.35 9.68 -30.66
CA HIS A 37 13.13 8.52 -29.78
C HIS A 37 13.13 8.92 -28.30
N LEU A 38 13.90 9.92 -27.90
CA LEU A 38 13.86 10.49 -26.56
C LEU A 38 12.51 11.16 -26.28
N ALA A 39 11.96 11.90 -27.25
CA ALA A 39 10.62 12.47 -27.14
C ALA A 39 9.54 11.38 -27.01
N GLU A 40 9.60 10.33 -27.85
CA GLU A 40 8.70 9.17 -27.76
C GLU A 40 8.83 8.43 -26.41
N ALA A 41 10.05 8.28 -25.91
CA ALA A 41 10.31 7.67 -24.60
C ALA A 41 9.72 8.51 -23.46
N ASN A 42 9.91 9.84 -23.50
CA ASN A 42 9.32 10.76 -22.53
C ASN A 42 7.78 10.79 -22.60
N GLU A 43 7.18 10.70 -23.80
CA GLU A 43 5.72 10.58 -23.93
C GLU A 43 5.20 9.30 -23.28
N LYS A 44 5.90 8.18 -23.47
CA LYS A 44 5.56 6.90 -22.82
C LYS A 44 5.80 6.95 -21.32
N LEU A 45 6.92 7.51 -20.86
CA LEU A 45 7.22 7.67 -19.43
C LEU A 45 6.17 8.53 -18.75
N ALA A 46 5.76 9.65 -19.36
CA ALA A 46 4.70 10.50 -18.84
C ALA A 46 3.36 9.74 -18.68
N LYS A 47 3.04 8.79 -19.57
CA LYS A 47 1.85 7.92 -19.44
C LYS A 47 1.99 6.89 -18.32
N LEU A 48 3.20 6.43 -18.03
CA LEU A 48 3.49 5.39 -17.03
C LEU A 48 3.71 5.95 -15.62
N THR A 49 4.15 7.20 -15.49
CA THR A 49 4.40 7.86 -14.20
C THR A 49 3.53 9.11 -14.03
N PRO A 50 2.19 8.98 -14.05
CA PRO A 50 1.30 10.14 -13.95
C PRO A 50 1.39 10.87 -12.61
N LEU A 51 1.87 10.21 -11.54
CA LEU A 51 1.95 10.77 -10.18
C LEU A 51 3.10 11.76 -9.99
N PHE A 52 4.27 11.48 -10.55
CA PHE A 52 5.49 12.25 -10.28
C PHE A 52 6.25 12.68 -11.55
N GLY A 53 5.80 12.24 -12.73
CA GLY A 53 6.30 12.65 -14.04
C GLY A 53 7.80 12.45 -14.22
N LEU A 54 8.25 11.30 -14.74
CA LEU A 54 9.65 11.16 -15.11
C LEU A 54 9.92 11.79 -16.47
N ARG A 55 11.03 12.51 -16.54
CA ARG A 55 11.58 13.02 -17.80
C ARG A 55 13.06 12.72 -17.89
N ILE A 56 13.46 12.29 -19.08
CA ILE A 56 14.84 12.10 -19.46
C ILE A 56 15.26 13.27 -20.36
N ASP A 57 16.31 13.97 -19.97
CA ASP A 57 16.93 15.04 -20.73
C ASP A 57 18.28 14.59 -21.27
N GLN A 58 18.61 14.99 -22.50
CA GLN A 58 19.94 14.79 -23.07
C GLN A 58 20.79 16.04 -22.77
N LEU A 59 21.70 15.94 -21.79
CA LEU A 59 22.54 17.05 -21.34
C LEU A 59 23.79 17.25 -22.20
N LYS A 60 24.36 16.14 -22.67
CA LYS A 60 25.56 16.13 -23.51
C LYS A 60 25.45 15.04 -24.57
N TYR A 61 25.97 15.30 -25.77
CA TYR A 61 26.05 14.30 -26.85
C TYR A 61 27.20 14.63 -27.81
N GLU A 62 28.25 13.82 -27.77
CA GLU A 62 29.46 13.96 -28.59
C GLU A 62 29.68 12.67 -29.38
N ARG A 63 29.37 12.73 -30.68
CA ARG A 63 29.54 11.57 -31.57
C ARG A 63 30.97 11.48 -32.09
N GLY A 64 31.60 10.33 -31.85
CA GLY A 64 32.84 9.91 -32.47
C GLY A 64 32.63 9.02 -33.70
N LEU A 65 33.71 8.37 -34.14
CA LEU A 65 33.65 7.49 -35.31
C LEU A 65 33.06 6.10 -34.99
N PHE A 66 33.39 5.53 -33.83
CA PHE A 66 32.95 4.20 -33.38
C PHE A 66 32.09 4.23 -32.11
N SER A 67 32.03 5.39 -31.46
CA SER A 67 31.32 5.54 -30.21
C SER A 67 30.79 6.95 -30.06
N THR A 68 29.67 7.09 -29.37
CA THR A 68 29.12 8.34 -28.88
C THR A 68 29.29 8.41 -27.38
N GLN A 69 29.75 9.55 -26.87
CA GLN A 69 29.66 9.87 -25.44
C GLN A 69 28.43 10.75 -25.23
N ALA A 70 27.55 10.35 -24.32
CA ALA A 70 26.35 11.10 -23.99
C ALA A 70 26.20 11.20 -22.49
N ARG A 71 25.48 12.23 -22.05
CA ARG A 71 25.04 12.37 -20.66
C ARG A 71 23.56 12.62 -20.64
N TYR A 72 22.84 11.83 -19.85
CA TYR A 72 21.40 11.94 -19.69
C TYR A 72 21.06 12.32 -18.25
N GLY A 73 20.11 13.22 -18.09
CA GLY A 73 19.55 13.60 -16.80
C GLY A 73 18.17 12.98 -16.62
N LEU A 74 17.95 12.29 -15.51
CA LEU A 74 16.63 11.86 -15.07
C LEU A 74 16.13 12.85 -14.03
N SER A 75 14.99 13.48 -14.28
CA SER A 75 14.37 14.43 -13.38
C SER A 75 12.91 14.09 -13.13
N LEU A 76 12.44 14.48 -11.94
CA LEU A 76 11.01 14.58 -11.65
C LEU A 76 10.50 15.89 -12.26
N VAL A 77 9.44 15.81 -13.05
CA VAL A 77 8.82 16.98 -13.67
C VAL A 77 7.94 17.64 -12.63
N LYS A 78 8.51 18.65 -11.96
CA LYS A 78 7.73 19.56 -11.11
C LYS A 78 6.79 20.37 -12.00
N ASN A 79 5.50 20.31 -11.72
CA ASN A 79 4.51 21.24 -12.24
C ASN A 79 4.11 22.24 -11.15
N ASP A 80 3.33 23.27 -11.51
CA ASP A 80 2.89 24.34 -10.59
C ASP A 80 2.08 23.84 -9.37
N LYS A 81 1.78 22.53 -9.30
CA LYS A 81 0.94 21.89 -8.29
C LYS A 81 1.61 20.66 -7.62
N SER A 82 2.90 20.46 -7.84
CA SER A 82 3.69 19.36 -7.26
C SER A 82 3.97 19.62 -5.78
N PRO A 83 3.88 18.61 -4.87
CA PRO A 83 4.24 18.77 -3.46
C PRO A 83 5.56 19.53 -3.29
N GLU A 84 5.61 20.48 -2.35
CA GLU A 84 6.79 21.32 -2.14
C GLU A 84 8.04 20.47 -1.87
N ASP A 85 7.85 19.32 -1.19
CA ASP A 85 8.86 18.36 -0.76
C ASP A 85 9.35 17.40 -1.85
N ILE A 86 8.87 17.50 -3.11
CA ILE A 86 9.47 16.71 -4.19
C ILE A 86 10.95 17.11 -4.29
N PRO A 87 11.90 16.16 -4.13
CA PRO A 87 13.31 16.48 -4.11
C PRO A 87 13.70 17.21 -5.39
N SER A 88 14.19 18.44 -5.26
CA SER A 88 14.79 19.15 -6.38
C SER A 88 16.11 18.47 -6.71
N GLY A 89 16.18 17.77 -7.84
CA GLY A 89 17.41 17.11 -8.24
C GLY A 89 17.29 16.37 -9.57
N MET A 90 18.41 16.29 -10.26
CA MET A 90 18.58 15.51 -11.47
C MET A 90 19.58 14.40 -11.17
N VAL A 91 19.20 13.16 -11.44
CA VAL A 91 20.13 12.03 -11.41
C VAL A 91 20.74 11.94 -12.81
N GLU A 92 22.04 12.21 -12.91
CA GLU A 92 22.75 12.16 -14.19
C GLU A 92 23.34 10.78 -14.44
N PHE A 93 23.41 10.40 -15.71
CA PHE A 93 24.00 9.15 -16.18
C PHE A 93 24.97 9.46 -17.32
N ASP A 94 26.21 9.03 -17.17
CA ASP A 94 27.19 9.01 -18.25
C ASP A 94 26.99 7.74 -19.09
N ALA A 95 26.89 7.92 -20.41
CA ALA A 95 26.64 6.84 -21.34
C ALA A 95 27.67 6.82 -22.47
N VAL A 96 28.24 5.64 -22.74
CA VAL A 96 29.08 5.38 -23.90
C VAL A 96 28.36 4.40 -24.81
N VAL A 97 28.01 4.87 -26.00
CA VAL A 97 27.32 4.08 -27.03
C VAL A 97 28.31 3.72 -28.12
N GLU A 98 28.85 2.50 -28.10
CA GLU A 98 29.61 1.96 -29.20
C GLU A 98 28.66 1.55 -30.33
N HIS A 99 28.84 2.10 -31.52
CA HIS A 99 27.96 1.87 -32.67
C HIS A 99 28.71 1.22 -33.84
N GLY A 100 27.98 0.56 -34.73
CA GLY A 100 28.54 -0.19 -35.87
C GLY A 100 28.45 -1.70 -35.68
N PRO A 101 28.62 -2.50 -36.75
CA PRO A 101 28.22 -3.90 -36.74
C PRO A 101 29.02 -4.76 -35.76
N PHE A 102 30.18 -4.31 -35.29
CA PHE A 102 31.02 -5.04 -34.34
C PHE A 102 31.53 -4.12 -33.23
N PRO A 103 30.68 -3.74 -32.25
CA PRO A 103 31.12 -2.97 -31.09
C PRO A 103 32.19 -3.76 -30.34
N LYS A 104 33.29 -3.10 -29.95
CA LYS A 104 34.44 -3.75 -29.30
C LYS A 104 34.02 -4.43 -28.00
N SER A 105 33.19 -3.77 -27.21
CA SER A 105 32.69 -4.27 -25.94
C SER A 105 31.69 -5.41 -26.09
N ALA A 106 30.93 -5.44 -27.20
CA ALA A 106 30.07 -6.59 -27.52
C ALA A 106 30.91 -7.81 -27.95
N LEU A 107 31.93 -7.60 -28.79
CA LEU A 107 32.86 -8.65 -29.22
C LEU A 107 33.60 -9.27 -28.02
N ALA A 108 34.09 -8.44 -27.09
CA ALA A 108 34.78 -8.89 -25.89
C ALA A 108 33.89 -9.76 -24.98
N ARG A 109 32.56 -9.61 -25.09
CA ARG A 109 31.53 -10.42 -24.40
C ARG A 109 31.02 -11.59 -25.23
N GLY A 110 31.67 -11.91 -26.35
CA GLY A 110 31.35 -13.07 -27.19
C GLY A 110 30.28 -12.84 -28.26
N ALA A 111 29.79 -11.61 -28.44
CA ALA A 111 28.82 -11.29 -29.50
C ALA A 111 29.52 -11.18 -30.86
N ILE A 112 29.70 -12.32 -31.54
CA ILE A 112 30.36 -12.41 -32.86
C ILE A 112 29.46 -12.04 -34.05
N ALA A 113 28.14 -12.06 -33.86
CA ALA A 113 27.18 -11.66 -34.89
C ALA A 113 27.04 -10.14 -34.95
N PRO A 114 26.71 -9.55 -36.11
CA PRO A 114 26.54 -8.10 -36.23
C PRO A 114 25.52 -7.52 -35.25
N LYS A 115 25.89 -6.46 -34.52
CA LYS A 115 25.04 -5.75 -33.56
C LYS A 115 24.82 -4.30 -33.99
N LEU A 116 23.70 -3.71 -33.60
CA LEU A 116 23.44 -2.29 -33.85
C LEU A 116 24.36 -1.42 -32.99
N GLY A 117 24.54 -1.80 -31.73
CA GLY A 117 25.41 -1.11 -30.81
C GLY A 117 25.53 -1.80 -29.47
N PHE A 118 26.45 -1.29 -28.67
CA PHE A 118 26.65 -1.61 -27.28
C PHE A 118 26.59 -0.32 -26.46
N VAL A 119 25.86 -0.34 -25.35
CA VAL A 119 25.70 0.79 -24.45
C VAL A 119 26.27 0.42 -23.09
N HIS A 120 27.17 1.24 -22.59
CA HIS A 120 27.53 1.28 -21.18
C HIS A 120 26.93 2.55 -20.60
N ALA A 121 26.19 2.45 -19.50
CA ALA A 121 25.66 3.59 -18.77
C ALA A 121 25.99 3.43 -17.28
N GLU A 122 26.41 4.52 -16.66
CA GLU A 122 26.69 4.56 -15.22
C GLU A 122 26.12 5.84 -14.62
N MET A 123 25.62 5.76 -13.39
CA MET A 123 25.23 6.93 -12.63
C MET A 123 26.45 7.85 -12.51
N ALA A 124 26.29 9.13 -12.86
CA ALA A 124 27.35 10.11 -12.85
C ALA A 124 27.53 10.69 -11.44
N LYS A 125 28.77 10.98 -11.08
CA LYS A 125 29.08 11.64 -9.81
C LYS A 125 28.76 13.13 -9.92
N THR A 126 27.69 13.55 -9.28
CA THR A 126 27.24 14.93 -9.18
C THR A 126 27.23 15.40 -7.73
N ASP A 127 27.15 16.71 -7.49
CA ASP A 127 27.15 17.27 -6.14
C ASP A 127 25.96 16.77 -5.31
N ASN A 128 24.78 16.62 -5.92
CA ASN A 128 23.58 16.09 -5.28
C ASN A 128 23.62 14.57 -5.00
N LEU A 129 24.62 13.84 -5.51
CA LEU A 129 24.80 12.40 -5.29
C LEU A 129 26.10 12.09 -4.55
N LYS A 130 26.81 13.11 -4.03
CA LYS A 130 28.10 12.94 -3.38
C LYS A 130 28.06 11.91 -2.25
N GLU A 131 27.05 12.00 -1.38
CA GLU A 131 26.86 11.08 -0.25
C GLU A 131 26.65 9.65 -0.72
N VAL A 132 25.81 9.43 -1.75
CA VAL A 132 25.56 8.10 -2.34
C VAL A 132 26.85 7.48 -2.90
N PHE A 133 27.71 8.29 -3.53
CA PHE A 133 29.02 7.85 -3.98
C PHE A 133 29.99 7.55 -2.83
N GLU A 134 29.89 8.25 -1.70
CA GLU A 134 30.68 7.94 -0.51
C GLU A 134 30.26 6.58 0.09
N LEU A 135 28.95 6.27 0.13
CA LEU A 135 28.43 4.98 0.59
C LEU A 135 28.95 3.79 -0.25
N THR A 136 29.22 4.05 -1.53
CA THR A 136 29.72 3.07 -2.49
C THR A 136 31.23 3.18 -2.70
N LYS A 137 31.96 3.86 -1.80
CA LYS A 137 33.44 4.00 -1.85
C LYS A 137 33.95 4.58 -3.19
N GLY A 138 33.14 5.45 -3.80
CA GLY A 138 33.45 6.15 -5.03
C GLY A 138 33.18 5.37 -6.32
N VAL A 139 32.69 4.12 -6.26
CA VAL A 139 32.22 3.43 -7.48
C VAL A 139 30.82 3.88 -7.85
N SER A 140 30.45 3.82 -9.13
CA SER A 140 29.10 4.21 -9.55
C SER A 140 28.05 3.29 -8.87
N PRO A 141 27.05 3.85 -8.16
CA PRO A 141 26.03 3.07 -7.46
C PRO A 141 25.17 2.19 -8.36
N LEU A 142 25.01 2.61 -9.62
CA LEU A 142 24.21 1.91 -10.62
C LEU A 142 24.93 1.94 -11.96
N ILE A 143 25.21 0.76 -12.50
CA ILE A 143 25.75 0.58 -13.85
C ILE A 143 24.82 -0.32 -14.67
N SER A 144 24.80 -0.10 -15.99
CA SER A 144 24.04 -0.92 -16.93
C SER A 144 24.79 -1.07 -18.24
N ASP A 145 24.92 -2.32 -18.67
CA ASP A 145 25.45 -2.69 -19.98
C ASP A 145 24.33 -3.26 -20.84
N ALA A 146 24.22 -2.82 -22.09
CA ALA A 146 23.19 -3.32 -23.01
C ALA A 146 23.76 -3.56 -24.42
N THR A 147 23.44 -4.70 -25.02
CA THR A 147 23.77 -5.02 -26.41
C THR A 147 22.52 -5.01 -27.25
N ILE A 148 22.48 -4.20 -28.31
CA ILE A 148 21.31 -4.01 -29.15
C ILE A 148 21.53 -4.69 -30.50
N SER A 149 20.60 -5.55 -30.91
CA SER A 149 20.63 -6.20 -32.22
C SER A 149 19.97 -5.33 -33.30
N TYR A 150 20.30 -5.58 -34.57
CA TYR A 150 19.60 -4.95 -35.69
C TYR A 150 18.10 -5.35 -35.77
N GLY A 151 17.73 -6.49 -35.19
CA GLY A 151 16.33 -6.92 -35.07
C GLY A 151 15.52 -6.14 -34.04
N GLY A 152 16.17 -5.32 -33.21
CA GLY A 152 15.52 -4.58 -32.12
C GLY A 152 15.34 -5.39 -30.84
N THR A 153 16.12 -6.47 -30.68
CA THR A 153 16.28 -7.14 -29.38
C THR A 153 17.44 -6.52 -28.62
N THR A 154 17.29 -6.34 -27.31
CA THR A 154 18.31 -5.77 -26.43
C THR A 154 18.57 -6.74 -25.29
N ASP A 155 19.82 -7.16 -25.10
CA ASP A 155 20.24 -7.95 -23.94
C ASP A 155 20.97 -7.03 -22.96
N SER A 156 20.60 -7.03 -21.68
CA SER A 156 21.16 -6.12 -20.68
C SER A 156 21.61 -6.80 -19.39
N THR A 157 22.56 -6.16 -18.72
CA THR A 157 22.99 -6.49 -17.37
C THR A 157 23.18 -5.19 -16.60
N SER A 158 22.39 -5.00 -15.55
CA SER A 158 22.51 -3.89 -14.61
C SER A 158 23.04 -4.39 -13.28
N LYS A 159 23.82 -3.57 -12.59
CA LYS A 159 24.36 -3.87 -11.25
C LYS A 159 24.16 -2.68 -10.34
N ILE A 160 23.68 -2.96 -9.14
CA ILE A 160 23.63 -2.03 -8.01
C ILE A 160 24.82 -2.37 -7.12
N ALA A 161 25.64 -1.37 -6.81
CA ALA A 161 26.84 -1.55 -6.01
C ALA A 161 26.51 -1.99 -4.57
N PRO A 162 27.35 -2.83 -3.94
CA PRO A 162 27.21 -3.15 -2.54
C PRO A 162 27.46 -1.92 -1.67
N VAL A 163 26.80 -1.87 -0.52
CA VAL A 163 26.91 -0.79 0.44
C VAL A 163 27.17 -1.38 1.82
N THR A 164 28.14 -0.83 2.54
CA THR A 164 28.39 -1.16 3.94
C THR A 164 28.65 0.12 4.69
N VAL A 165 27.74 0.43 5.61
CA VAL A 165 27.74 1.68 6.36
C VAL A 165 27.63 1.34 7.83
N ASP A 166 28.47 1.99 8.63
CA ASP A 166 28.39 2.01 10.07
C ASP A 166 28.32 3.48 10.50
N HIS A 167 27.28 3.82 11.27
CA HIS A 167 27.07 5.17 11.80
C HIS A 167 26.50 5.08 13.20
N ASP A 168 27.20 5.67 14.17
CA ASP A 168 26.82 5.70 15.59
C ASP A 168 26.48 4.31 16.19
N GLY A 169 27.17 3.28 15.71
CA GLY A 169 26.98 1.90 16.16
C GLY A 169 25.79 1.18 15.53
N ASN A 170 25.04 1.84 14.63
CA ASN A 170 24.10 1.20 13.73
C ASN A 170 24.77 0.86 12.40
N SER A 171 24.37 -0.24 11.78
CA SER A 171 24.98 -0.70 10.53
C SER A 171 23.96 -1.13 9.47
N VAL A 172 24.32 -0.91 8.21
CA VAL A 172 23.60 -1.43 7.05
C VAL A 172 24.61 -2.13 6.14
N ALA A 173 24.35 -3.39 5.82
CA ALA A 173 25.14 -4.19 4.89
C ALA A 173 24.24 -4.71 3.77
N PHE A 174 24.46 -4.22 2.55
CA PHE A 174 23.77 -4.63 1.35
C PHE A 174 24.77 -5.25 0.37
N SER A 175 24.49 -6.48 -0.09
CA SER A 175 25.40 -7.25 -0.96
C SER A 175 25.54 -6.70 -2.38
N GLY A 176 24.75 -5.69 -2.74
CA GLY A 176 24.54 -5.32 -4.13
C GLY A 176 23.48 -6.23 -4.79
N MET A 177 23.12 -5.87 -6.02
CA MET A 177 22.13 -6.61 -6.81
C MET A 177 22.59 -6.69 -8.27
N THR A 178 22.37 -7.83 -8.92
CA THR A 178 22.58 -7.99 -10.36
C THR A 178 21.25 -8.28 -11.03
N ILE A 179 20.94 -7.55 -12.10
CA ILE A 179 19.74 -7.71 -12.91
C ILE A 179 20.18 -8.01 -14.33
N THR A 180 19.78 -9.15 -14.86
CA THR A 180 19.96 -9.49 -16.27
C THR A 180 18.61 -9.46 -16.96
N GLY A 181 18.56 -9.11 -18.24
CA GLY A 181 17.31 -9.11 -18.95
C GLY A 181 17.43 -9.01 -20.46
N SER A 182 16.31 -9.20 -21.13
CA SER A 182 16.17 -8.98 -22.56
C SER A 182 14.88 -8.23 -22.86
N PHE A 183 14.94 -7.30 -23.81
CA PHE A 183 13.79 -6.61 -24.37
C PHE A 183 13.63 -6.94 -25.85
N ASP A 184 12.42 -7.32 -26.28
CA ASP A 184 12.07 -7.51 -27.68
C ASP A 184 11.13 -6.38 -28.13
N ARG A 185 11.60 -5.54 -29.06
CA ARG A 185 10.81 -4.41 -29.55
C ARG A 185 9.54 -4.81 -30.30
N ALA A 186 9.55 -5.93 -31.03
CA ALA A 186 8.42 -6.36 -31.85
C ALA A 186 7.28 -6.93 -30.99
N LEU A 187 7.63 -7.70 -29.96
CA LEU A 187 6.68 -8.24 -28.98
C LEU A 187 6.37 -7.24 -27.85
N GLN A 188 7.14 -6.15 -27.77
CA GLN A 188 7.23 -5.28 -26.59
C GLN A 188 7.41 -6.13 -25.32
N GLY A 189 8.23 -7.18 -25.44
CA GLY A 189 8.40 -8.20 -24.43
C GLY A 189 9.62 -7.95 -23.56
N VAL A 190 9.53 -8.32 -22.29
CA VAL A 190 10.59 -8.19 -21.30
C VAL A 190 10.80 -9.55 -20.64
N VAL A 191 12.04 -10.00 -20.59
CA VAL A 191 12.48 -11.05 -19.67
C VAL A 191 13.50 -10.43 -18.73
N ALA A 192 13.36 -10.63 -17.43
CA ALA A 192 14.28 -10.13 -16.43
C ALA A 192 14.52 -11.16 -15.33
N HIS A 193 15.75 -11.22 -14.84
CA HIS A 193 16.18 -12.03 -13.71
C HIS A 193 17.10 -11.20 -12.83
N GLY A 194 16.65 -10.90 -11.61
CA GLY A 194 17.36 -10.12 -10.59
C GLY A 194 17.73 -10.97 -9.39
N VAL A 195 18.95 -10.79 -8.88
CA VAL A 195 19.46 -11.51 -7.70
C VAL A 195 20.17 -10.57 -6.74
N MET A 196 19.94 -10.76 -5.44
CA MET A 196 20.66 -10.13 -4.34
C MET A 196 20.93 -11.19 -3.27
N ASP A 197 22.16 -11.24 -2.76
CA ASP A 197 22.59 -12.27 -1.81
C ASP A 197 22.12 -11.97 -0.38
N SER A 198 22.26 -10.73 0.09
CA SER A 198 21.84 -10.35 1.44
C SER A 198 21.61 -8.85 1.63
N LEU A 199 20.68 -8.51 2.52
CA LEU A 199 20.52 -7.19 3.12
C LEU A 199 20.42 -7.38 4.64
N ALA A 200 21.26 -6.68 5.40
CA ALA A 200 21.22 -6.69 6.86
C ALA A 200 21.22 -5.26 7.40
N VAL A 201 20.41 -5.03 8.41
CA VAL A 201 20.32 -3.78 9.16
C VAL A 201 20.48 -4.14 10.64
N ASP A 202 21.50 -3.59 11.29
CA ASP A 202 21.67 -3.65 12.75
C ASP A 202 21.43 -2.24 13.30
N GLY A 203 20.21 -2.00 13.77
CA GLY A 203 19.77 -0.75 14.38
C GLY A 203 19.75 -0.83 15.91
N THR A 204 20.55 -1.70 16.54
CA THR A 204 20.46 -1.93 17.99
C THR A 204 20.97 -0.79 18.87
N LYS A 205 21.51 0.28 18.28
CA LYS A 205 21.88 1.52 18.97
C LYS A 205 20.92 2.67 18.70
N SER A 206 19.86 2.44 17.93
CA SER A 206 18.76 3.39 17.70
C SER A 206 17.82 3.48 18.91
N SER A 207 16.93 4.48 18.91
CA SER A 207 15.87 4.64 19.92
C SER A 207 14.88 3.48 19.96
N ASP A 208 14.74 2.75 18.86
CA ASP A 208 13.98 1.52 18.75
C ASP A 208 14.91 0.39 18.25
N PRO A 209 15.53 -0.39 19.17
CA PRO A 209 16.49 -1.42 18.81
C PRO A 209 15.90 -2.55 17.97
N VAL A 210 16.39 -2.68 16.73
CA VAL A 210 15.97 -3.74 15.81
C VAL A 210 17.14 -4.28 15.00
N LYS A 211 17.13 -5.58 14.72
CA LYS A 211 17.93 -6.19 13.66
C LYS A 211 17.02 -6.81 12.62
N ILE A 212 17.34 -6.58 11.35
CA ILE A 212 16.61 -7.13 10.21
C ILE A 212 17.64 -7.75 9.29
N SER A 213 17.40 -8.98 8.83
CA SER A 213 18.17 -9.57 7.75
C SER A 213 17.26 -10.22 6.72
N LEU A 214 17.62 -10.06 5.47
CA LEU A 214 16.99 -10.67 4.32
C LEU A 214 18.09 -11.40 3.54
N ASN A 215 17.97 -12.72 3.45
CA ASN A 215 18.94 -13.57 2.78
C ASN A 215 18.34 -14.11 1.49
N GLY A 216 19.03 -13.88 0.37
CA GLY A 216 18.68 -14.34 -0.96
C GLY A 216 17.36 -13.78 -1.46
N LEU A 217 17.41 -12.78 -2.34
CA LEU A 217 16.26 -12.31 -3.12
C LEU A 217 16.44 -12.73 -4.58
N THR A 218 15.38 -13.24 -5.19
CA THR A 218 15.29 -13.49 -6.63
C THR A 218 14.02 -12.86 -7.18
N ILE A 219 14.14 -12.14 -8.29
CA ILE A 219 13.04 -11.53 -9.03
C ILE A 219 13.10 -12.04 -10.46
N ASP A 220 12.04 -12.66 -10.93
CA ASP A 220 11.88 -13.09 -12.32
C ASP A 220 10.70 -12.36 -12.94
N ALA A 221 10.83 -11.91 -14.18
CA ALA A 221 9.72 -11.38 -14.95
C ALA A 221 9.81 -11.87 -16.40
N ASN A 222 8.70 -12.27 -16.97
CA ASN A 222 8.58 -12.60 -18.39
C ASN A 222 7.24 -12.08 -18.87
N SER A 223 7.24 -11.03 -19.68
CA SER A 223 6.03 -10.38 -20.17
C SER A 223 6.12 -10.04 -21.66
N ARG A 224 4.97 -9.83 -22.27
CA ARG A 224 4.80 -9.31 -23.63
C ARG A 224 3.51 -8.52 -23.75
N MET A 225 3.42 -7.63 -24.73
CA MET A 225 2.17 -6.92 -24.97
C MET A 225 1.07 -7.90 -25.42
N GLY A 226 -0.08 -7.86 -24.75
CA GLY A 226 -1.27 -8.65 -25.07
C GLY A 226 -2.17 -7.98 -26.10
N LYS A 227 -3.14 -8.74 -26.62
CA LYS A 227 -4.14 -8.31 -27.63
C LYS A 227 -4.97 -7.12 -27.15
N PHE A 228 -5.20 -7.01 -25.85
CA PHE A 228 -5.99 -5.94 -25.24
C PHE A 228 -5.18 -4.72 -24.79
N GLY A 229 -3.88 -4.64 -25.15
CA GLY A 229 -3.03 -3.51 -24.76
C GLY A 229 -2.53 -3.55 -23.31
N VAL A 230 -2.68 -4.70 -22.64
CA VAL A 230 -2.16 -4.98 -21.30
C VAL A 230 -1.01 -5.98 -21.44
N SER A 231 0.06 -5.82 -20.66
CA SER A 231 1.19 -6.76 -20.70
C SER A 231 0.84 -8.09 -20.03
N MET A 232 0.94 -9.19 -20.78
CA MET A 232 0.65 -10.56 -20.33
C MET A 232 1.96 -11.29 -20.00
N GLY A 233 1.91 -12.20 -19.03
CA GLY A 233 3.08 -12.98 -18.63
C GLY A 233 3.12 -13.32 -17.15
N ASP A 234 4.29 -13.74 -16.67
CA ASP A 234 4.53 -14.22 -15.32
C ASP A 234 5.61 -13.37 -14.63
N SER A 235 5.40 -13.02 -13.36
CA SER A 235 6.36 -12.35 -12.49
C SER A 235 6.47 -13.09 -11.17
N ASN A 236 7.69 -13.38 -10.71
CA ASN A 236 7.93 -14.09 -9.46
C ASN A 236 8.93 -13.33 -8.59
N LEU A 237 8.71 -13.35 -7.29
CA LEU A 237 9.62 -12.87 -6.26
C LEU A 237 9.82 -14.00 -5.25
N LYS A 238 11.07 -14.28 -4.89
CA LYS A 238 11.43 -15.27 -3.88
C LYS A 238 12.44 -14.70 -2.91
N ILE A 239 12.20 -14.91 -1.63
CA ILE A 239 13.12 -14.60 -0.55
C ILE A 239 13.43 -15.90 0.19
N LYS A 240 14.71 -16.25 0.35
CA LYS A 240 15.07 -17.52 1.01
C LYS A 240 14.82 -17.46 2.51
N ARG A 241 15.13 -16.34 3.15
CA ARG A 241 14.90 -16.15 4.59
C ARG A 241 14.79 -14.67 4.95
N ILE A 242 13.89 -14.36 5.86
CA ILE A 242 13.77 -13.08 6.55
C ILE A 242 13.92 -13.35 8.04
N ASP A 243 14.78 -12.60 8.73
CA ASP A 243 14.89 -12.62 10.18
C ASP A 243 14.71 -11.19 10.71
N VAL A 244 13.90 -11.05 11.76
CA VAL A 244 13.70 -9.80 12.50
C VAL A 244 13.89 -10.11 13.98
N SER A 245 14.69 -9.29 14.67
CA SER A 245 14.82 -9.39 16.13
C SER A 245 14.76 -8.02 16.79
N ARG A 246 13.97 -7.88 17.84
CA ARG A 246 13.94 -6.71 18.72
C ARG A 246 14.43 -7.14 20.10
N PRO A 247 15.66 -6.77 20.50
CA PRO A 247 16.24 -7.19 21.76
C PRO A 247 15.41 -6.79 22.98
N ASP A 248 14.83 -5.58 22.96
CA ASP A 248 14.12 -5.00 24.10
C ASP A 248 12.82 -5.76 24.43
N ASP A 249 12.15 -6.28 23.40
CA ASP A 249 10.91 -7.07 23.54
C ASP A 249 11.16 -8.59 23.57
N GLU A 250 12.44 -9.02 23.55
CA GLU A 250 12.87 -10.40 23.31
C GLU A 250 12.20 -11.07 22.09
N LEU A 251 11.76 -10.27 21.11
CA LEU A 251 11.05 -10.74 19.94
C LEU A 251 12.05 -11.21 18.88
N LYS A 252 11.86 -12.43 18.39
CA LYS A 252 12.57 -13.00 17.25
C LYS A 252 11.55 -13.61 16.30
N VAL A 253 11.52 -13.13 15.06
CA VAL A 253 10.68 -13.64 13.99
C VAL A 253 11.58 -14.11 12.86
N SER A 254 11.34 -15.30 12.33
CA SER A 254 11.97 -15.76 11.10
C SER A 254 10.95 -16.36 10.15
N LEU A 255 11.10 -16.07 8.86
CA LEU A 255 10.26 -16.58 7.79
C LEU A 255 11.15 -17.18 6.71
N ASP A 256 11.01 -18.49 6.49
CA ASP A 256 11.74 -19.18 5.44
C ASP A 256 10.95 -19.18 4.12
N ASN A 257 11.67 -19.21 2.99
CA ASN A 257 11.16 -19.47 1.65
C ASN A 257 9.87 -18.72 1.27
N PHE A 258 9.84 -17.41 1.48
CA PHE A 258 8.74 -16.57 1.00
C PHE A 258 8.76 -16.52 -0.54
N GLY A 259 7.62 -16.82 -1.16
CA GLY A 259 7.41 -16.82 -2.60
C GLY A 259 6.13 -16.06 -2.95
N TYR A 260 6.24 -15.19 -3.95
CA TYR A 260 5.12 -14.48 -4.56
C TYR A 260 5.20 -14.64 -6.07
N GLY A 261 4.10 -15.03 -6.70
CA GLY A 261 4.02 -15.21 -8.14
C GLY A 261 2.74 -14.59 -8.69
N VAL A 262 2.83 -13.87 -9.80
CA VAL A 262 1.70 -13.31 -10.52
C VAL A 262 1.73 -13.81 -11.95
N LYS A 263 0.57 -14.22 -12.46
CA LYS A 263 0.37 -14.67 -13.83
C LYS A 263 -0.81 -13.93 -14.44
N LEU A 264 -0.55 -13.22 -15.53
CA LEU A 264 -1.54 -12.61 -16.39
C LEU A 264 -1.59 -13.39 -17.71
N SER A 265 -2.77 -13.81 -18.09
CA SER A 265 -3.01 -14.53 -19.35
C SER A 265 -4.26 -14.00 -20.04
N GLU A 266 -4.33 -14.17 -21.34
CA GLU A 266 -5.48 -13.77 -22.14
C GLU A 266 -5.88 -14.87 -23.11
N ASP A 267 -7.15 -14.89 -23.49
CA ASP A 267 -7.66 -15.66 -24.62
C ASP A 267 -8.12 -14.71 -25.75
N ASP A 268 -9.20 -15.02 -26.47
CA ASP A 268 -9.73 -14.16 -27.54
C ASP A 268 -10.68 -13.07 -27.03
N LYS A 269 -11.23 -13.23 -25.81
CA LYS A 269 -12.23 -12.32 -25.22
C LYS A 269 -11.88 -11.89 -23.80
N SER A 270 -11.13 -12.71 -23.06
CA SER A 270 -10.95 -12.55 -21.63
C SER A 270 -9.50 -12.47 -21.19
N ILE A 271 -9.30 -11.80 -20.05
CA ILE A 271 -8.06 -11.75 -19.27
C ILE A 271 -8.28 -12.54 -17.98
N ASN A 272 -7.25 -13.28 -17.58
CA ASN A 272 -7.22 -14.06 -16.35
C ASN A 272 -5.96 -13.67 -15.56
N VAL A 273 -6.14 -13.41 -14.28
CA VAL A 273 -5.10 -13.02 -13.32
C VAL A 273 -5.03 -14.08 -12.23
N GLN A 274 -3.82 -14.49 -11.88
CA GLN A 274 -3.57 -15.38 -10.76
C GLN A 274 -2.42 -14.82 -9.92
N ALA A 275 -2.62 -14.68 -8.61
CA ALA A 275 -1.58 -14.37 -7.65
C ALA A 275 -1.41 -15.56 -6.69
N ALA A 276 -0.19 -16.02 -6.52
CA ALA A 276 0.18 -17.12 -5.64
C ALA A 276 1.15 -16.63 -4.58
N TYR A 277 0.85 -16.90 -3.32
CA TYR A 277 1.70 -16.66 -2.16
C TYR A 277 2.06 -18.00 -1.54
N GLN A 278 3.31 -18.15 -1.13
CA GLN A 278 3.83 -19.34 -0.48
C GLN A 278 4.84 -18.91 0.57
N THR A 279 4.86 -19.59 1.70
CA THR A 279 5.91 -19.44 2.70
C THR A 279 6.45 -20.81 3.07
N GLY A 280 7.70 -20.87 3.49
CA GLY A 280 8.17 -21.90 4.41
C GLY A 280 7.72 -21.58 5.83
N ASP A 281 8.44 -22.13 6.80
CA ASP A 281 8.06 -22.02 8.20
C ASP A 281 8.21 -20.59 8.70
N LEU A 282 7.15 -20.09 9.34
CA LEU A 282 7.15 -18.91 10.20
C LEU A 282 7.48 -19.37 11.62
N THR A 283 8.53 -18.80 12.19
CA THR A 283 8.95 -19.07 13.57
C THR A 283 8.95 -17.78 14.37
N VAL A 284 8.35 -17.81 15.56
CA VAL A 284 8.33 -16.68 16.51
C VAL A 284 8.87 -17.18 17.85
N ASN A 285 9.93 -16.56 18.38
CA ASN A 285 10.55 -16.91 19.67
C ASN A 285 10.81 -18.42 19.82
N ASP A 286 11.42 -19.02 18.80
CA ASP A 286 11.73 -20.46 18.70
C ASP A 286 10.49 -21.39 18.62
N VAL A 287 9.29 -20.84 18.38
CA VAL A 287 8.04 -21.58 18.15
C VAL A 287 7.72 -21.60 16.66
N VAL A 288 7.68 -22.80 16.06
CA VAL A 288 7.34 -22.98 14.65
C VAL A 288 5.83 -22.91 14.48
N LEU A 289 5.33 -21.81 13.95
CA LEU A 289 3.91 -21.56 13.72
C LEU A 289 3.38 -22.26 12.46
N GLY A 290 4.27 -22.76 11.61
CA GLY A 290 3.93 -23.48 10.38
C GLY A 290 4.15 -22.64 9.11
N ASN A 291 3.60 -23.11 8.00
CA ASN A 291 3.75 -22.51 6.67
C ASN A 291 2.40 -22.26 6.01
N GLY A 292 2.36 -21.28 5.10
CA GLY A 292 1.15 -20.85 4.42
C GLY A 292 1.25 -20.88 2.90
N GLN A 293 0.11 -21.04 2.24
CA GLN A 293 -0.03 -20.78 0.81
C GLN A 293 -1.39 -20.14 0.53
N ALA A 294 -1.44 -19.26 -0.47
CA ALA A 294 -2.68 -18.65 -0.94
C ALA A 294 -2.65 -18.52 -2.47
N VAL A 295 -3.67 -19.01 -3.17
CA VAL A 295 -3.82 -18.78 -4.61
C VAL A 295 -5.10 -18.03 -4.89
N ILE A 296 -4.95 -16.77 -5.28
CA ILE A 296 -6.03 -15.85 -5.63
C ILE A 296 -6.15 -15.81 -7.16
N LYS A 297 -7.36 -15.98 -7.70
CA LYS A 297 -7.60 -15.93 -9.15
C LYS A 297 -8.76 -15.00 -9.47
N LEU A 298 -8.58 -14.17 -10.48
CA LEU A 298 -9.64 -13.46 -11.19
C LEU A 298 -9.69 -14.00 -12.60
N ALA A 299 -10.83 -14.55 -13.01
CA ALA A 299 -10.98 -15.19 -14.30
C ALA A 299 -12.13 -14.57 -15.10
N LYS A 300 -12.08 -14.74 -16.42
CA LYS A 300 -13.11 -14.29 -17.37
C LYS A 300 -13.38 -12.78 -17.34
N LEU A 301 -12.35 -11.98 -17.07
CA LEU A 301 -12.47 -10.53 -17.16
C LEU A 301 -12.55 -10.13 -18.63
N ASP A 302 -13.60 -9.44 -19.07
CA ASP A 302 -13.70 -9.00 -20.46
C ASP A 302 -12.51 -8.08 -20.82
N GLY A 303 -11.73 -8.46 -21.83
CA GLY A 303 -10.47 -7.79 -22.14
C GLY A 303 -10.66 -6.35 -22.65
N GLN A 304 -11.77 -6.07 -23.35
CA GLN A 304 -12.09 -4.70 -23.80
C GLN A 304 -12.54 -3.82 -22.63
N ALA A 305 -13.34 -4.37 -21.71
CA ALA A 305 -13.76 -3.68 -20.51
C ALA A 305 -12.57 -3.37 -19.60
N VAL A 306 -11.63 -4.32 -19.40
CA VAL A 306 -10.40 -4.08 -18.63
C VAL A 306 -9.56 -2.97 -19.25
N LYS A 307 -9.39 -2.98 -20.59
CA LYS A 307 -8.69 -1.92 -21.30
C LYS A 307 -9.35 -0.55 -21.06
N GLN A 308 -10.67 -0.47 -21.23
CA GLN A 308 -11.43 0.77 -21.03
C GLN A 308 -11.31 1.27 -19.59
N LEU A 309 -11.41 0.39 -18.60
CA LEU A 309 -11.26 0.75 -17.19
C LEU A 309 -9.85 1.27 -16.90
N SER A 310 -8.81 0.65 -17.47
CA SER A 310 -7.43 1.13 -17.35
C SER A 310 -7.25 2.51 -17.98
N ASP A 311 -7.81 2.74 -19.17
CA ASP A 311 -7.78 4.03 -19.86
C ASP A 311 -8.51 5.11 -19.04
N THR A 312 -9.68 4.80 -18.49
CA THR A 312 -10.49 5.68 -17.62
C THR A 312 -9.76 5.99 -16.30
N TYR A 313 -9.21 4.99 -15.61
CA TYR A 313 -8.44 5.19 -14.39
C TYR A 313 -7.25 6.14 -14.63
N ASN A 314 -6.48 5.89 -15.69
CA ASN A 314 -5.35 6.74 -16.04
C ASN A 314 -5.79 8.18 -16.37
N GLN A 315 -6.97 8.36 -16.98
CA GLN A 315 -7.53 9.67 -17.25
C GLN A 315 -7.97 10.38 -15.96
N LEU A 316 -8.69 9.68 -15.08
CA LEU A 316 -9.15 10.22 -13.81
C LEU A 316 -7.96 10.63 -12.94
N MET A 317 -6.94 9.77 -12.83
CA MET A 317 -5.71 10.11 -12.12
C MET A 317 -5.04 11.36 -12.68
N ARG A 318 -5.00 11.54 -14.01
CA ARG A 318 -4.48 12.78 -14.62
C ARG A 318 -5.33 14.01 -14.27
N GLN A 319 -6.65 13.88 -14.22
CA GLN A 319 -7.57 14.96 -13.88
C GLN A 319 -7.48 15.35 -12.39
N TYR A 320 -7.49 14.36 -11.51
CA TYR A 320 -7.26 14.54 -10.07
C TYR A 320 -5.93 15.26 -9.82
N MET A 321 -4.84 14.84 -10.49
CA MET A 321 -3.54 15.47 -10.36
C MET A 321 -3.44 16.86 -11.00
N ALA A 322 -4.29 17.18 -11.99
CA ALA A 322 -4.40 18.54 -12.51
C ALA A 322 -5.09 19.49 -11.51
N GLN A 323 -5.55 18.99 -10.35
CA GLN A 323 -6.39 19.67 -9.35
C GLN A 323 -7.42 20.59 -10.02
N THR A 324 -8.15 20.04 -10.99
CA THR A 324 -9.26 20.76 -11.64
C THR A 324 -10.58 20.58 -10.88
N GLU A 325 -10.64 19.68 -9.90
CA GLU A 325 -11.80 19.47 -9.04
C GLU A 325 -11.36 18.88 -7.68
N ASP A 326 -11.86 19.48 -6.59
CA ASP A 326 -11.82 18.97 -5.20
C ASP A 326 -13.16 18.30 -4.82
N GLU A 327 -14.03 18.15 -5.82
CA GLU A 327 -15.29 17.42 -5.71
C GLU A 327 -15.01 15.96 -6.12
N GLY A 328 -15.73 15.01 -5.51
CA GLY A 328 -15.59 13.58 -5.81
C GLY A 328 -15.89 13.25 -7.29
N LEU A 329 -16.02 11.95 -7.59
CA LEU A 329 -16.41 11.52 -8.93
C LEU A 329 -17.69 12.24 -9.37
N LYS A 330 -17.64 12.96 -10.50
CA LYS A 330 -18.84 13.53 -11.12
C LYS A 330 -19.81 12.43 -11.52
N ASP A 331 -21.10 12.76 -11.59
CA ASP A 331 -22.15 11.84 -12.04
C ASP A 331 -21.81 11.17 -13.38
N GLU A 332 -21.22 11.91 -14.34
CA GLU A 332 -20.82 11.31 -15.61
C GLU A 332 -19.64 10.34 -15.47
N GLN A 333 -18.68 10.62 -14.58
CA GLN A 333 -17.54 9.73 -14.32
C GLN A 333 -17.99 8.47 -13.58
N PHE A 334 -18.91 8.62 -12.63
CA PHE A 334 -19.55 7.51 -11.93
C PHE A 334 -20.34 6.64 -12.90
N GLN A 335 -21.10 7.24 -13.83
CA GLN A 335 -21.82 6.50 -14.87
C GLN A 335 -20.89 5.72 -15.80
N VAL A 336 -19.74 6.29 -16.18
CA VAL A 336 -18.72 5.57 -16.97
C VAL A 336 -18.15 4.37 -16.21
N LEU A 337 -17.93 4.50 -14.90
CA LEU A 337 -17.49 3.38 -14.05
C LEU A 337 -18.56 2.28 -13.96
N LEU A 338 -19.82 2.66 -13.77
CA LEU A 338 -20.96 1.73 -13.76
C LEU A 338 -21.12 1.00 -15.10
N ASP A 339 -21.04 1.71 -16.22
CA ASP A 339 -21.12 1.12 -17.55
C ASP A 339 -19.99 0.10 -17.79
N ASN A 340 -18.78 0.42 -17.34
CA ASN A 340 -17.64 -0.49 -17.43
C ASN A 340 -17.77 -1.69 -16.48
N ALA A 341 -18.32 -1.49 -15.27
CA ALA A 341 -18.67 -2.58 -14.37
C ALA A 341 -19.70 -3.53 -14.99
N GLY A 342 -20.74 -2.99 -15.65
CA GLY A 342 -21.73 -3.78 -16.39
C GLY A 342 -21.11 -4.62 -17.51
N LYS A 343 -20.13 -4.07 -18.25
CA LYS A 343 -19.39 -4.83 -19.28
C LYS A 343 -18.54 -5.95 -18.67
N LEU A 344 -17.88 -5.70 -17.53
CA LEU A 344 -17.15 -6.74 -16.81
C LEU A 344 -18.10 -7.86 -16.37
N LEU A 345 -19.25 -7.52 -15.79
CA LEU A 345 -20.26 -8.47 -15.35
C LEU A 345 -20.87 -9.29 -16.51
N ALA A 346 -20.98 -8.71 -17.71
CA ALA A 346 -21.42 -9.42 -18.90
C ALA A 346 -20.48 -10.58 -19.30
N GLY A 347 -19.21 -10.53 -18.88
CA GLY A 347 -18.22 -11.60 -19.04
C GLY A 347 -18.41 -12.79 -18.08
N ASN A 348 -19.32 -12.68 -17.10
CA ASN A 348 -19.48 -13.59 -15.96
C ASN A 348 -18.14 -13.85 -15.23
N PRO A 349 -17.55 -12.80 -14.65
CA PRO A 349 -16.24 -12.90 -14.02
C PRO A 349 -16.31 -13.78 -12.77
N SER A 350 -15.19 -14.42 -12.45
CA SER A 350 -15.08 -15.32 -11.30
C SER A 350 -13.87 -14.92 -10.46
N PHE A 351 -14.09 -14.76 -9.16
CA PHE A 351 -13.04 -14.58 -8.17
C PHE A 351 -12.92 -15.85 -7.33
N SER A 352 -11.71 -16.31 -7.05
CA SER A 352 -11.51 -17.46 -6.16
C SER A 352 -10.24 -17.35 -5.34
N ILE A 353 -10.28 -17.98 -4.17
CA ILE A 353 -9.14 -18.27 -3.30
C ILE A 353 -9.12 -19.79 -3.13
N ASP A 354 -8.23 -20.50 -3.81
CA ASP A 354 -8.17 -21.97 -3.74
C ASP A 354 -6.75 -22.50 -4.04
N PRO A 355 -6.01 -22.95 -3.01
CA PRO A 355 -6.31 -22.85 -1.58
C PRO A 355 -5.83 -21.54 -0.95
N LEU A 356 -6.46 -21.10 0.15
CA LEU A 356 -5.76 -20.45 1.27
C LEU A 356 -5.54 -21.53 2.34
N SER A 357 -4.30 -21.90 2.64
CA SER A 357 -4.02 -22.92 3.65
C SER A 357 -2.88 -22.53 4.58
N TRP A 358 -2.98 -23.04 5.81
CA TRP A 358 -1.97 -22.94 6.84
C TRP A 358 -1.71 -24.32 7.41
N LYS A 359 -0.44 -24.72 7.48
CA LYS A 359 -0.04 -26.08 7.82
C LYS A 359 1.05 -26.09 8.89
N THR A 360 0.87 -26.95 9.89
CA THR A 360 1.90 -27.29 10.88
C THR A 360 2.27 -28.77 10.77
N ALA A 361 3.16 -29.26 11.64
CA ALA A 361 3.46 -30.68 11.76
C ALA A 361 2.24 -31.52 12.24
N LYS A 362 1.20 -30.88 12.80
CA LYS A 362 0.03 -31.54 13.39
C LYS A 362 -1.23 -31.48 12.55
N GLY A 363 -1.26 -30.71 11.47
CA GLY A 363 -2.42 -30.63 10.59
C GLY A 363 -2.38 -29.46 9.63
N GLU A 364 -3.44 -29.33 8.83
CA GLU A 364 -3.61 -28.26 7.87
C GLU A 364 -5.04 -27.71 7.96
N SER A 365 -5.15 -26.40 8.18
CA SER A 365 -6.39 -25.66 8.01
C SER A 365 -6.43 -25.03 6.62
N LYS A 366 -7.60 -25.02 5.99
CA LYS A 366 -7.74 -24.59 4.60
C LYS A 366 -9.08 -23.92 4.34
N LEU A 367 -9.06 -22.79 3.64
CA LEU A 367 -10.20 -22.12 3.07
C LEU A 367 -10.15 -22.23 1.54
N ASN A 368 -11.25 -22.67 0.97
CA ASN A 368 -11.57 -22.54 -0.44
C ASN A 368 -12.75 -21.59 -0.59
N PHE A 369 -12.65 -20.63 -1.48
CA PHE A 369 -13.68 -19.65 -1.76
C PHE A 369 -13.80 -19.42 -3.26
N THR A 370 -15.01 -19.37 -3.78
CA THR A 370 -15.33 -18.96 -5.15
C THR A 370 -16.54 -18.05 -5.14
N LEU A 371 -16.44 -16.94 -5.84
CA LEU A 371 -17.51 -16.00 -6.13
C LEU A 371 -17.64 -15.90 -7.65
N ASP A 372 -18.75 -16.37 -8.19
CA ASP A 372 -19.11 -16.15 -9.58
C ASP A 372 -20.12 -15.01 -9.67
N LEU A 373 -19.83 -14.07 -10.56
CA LEU A 373 -20.68 -12.92 -10.82
C LEU A 373 -21.38 -13.05 -12.16
N ALA A 374 -22.52 -12.41 -12.30
CA ALA A 374 -23.24 -12.23 -13.54
C ALA A 374 -23.83 -10.83 -13.62
N ASN A 375 -24.17 -10.41 -14.84
CA ASN A 375 -24.88 -9.15 -15.03
C ASN A 375 -26.33 -9.26 -14.54
N PRO A 376 -26.79 -8.43 -13.58
CA PRO A 376 -28.19 -8.40 -13.17
C PRO A 376 -29.13 -8.08 -14.33
N SER A 377 -30.37 -8.57 -14.26
CA SER A 377 -31.44 -8.10 -15.14
C SER A 377 -31.86 -6.69 -14.72
N ASP A 378 -32.09 -5.80 -15.69
CA ASP A 378 -32.65 -4.46 -15.44
C ASP A 378 -31.81 -3.51 -14.55
N VAL A 379 -30.48 -3.55 -14.71
CA VAL A 379 -29.50 -2.68 -14.02
C VAL A 379 -29.90 -1.20 -13.94
N LYS A 380 -30.66 -0.70 -14.93
CA LYS A 380 -31.09 0.71 -15.01
C LYS A 380 -32.09 1.13 -13.93
N ASN A 381 -32.82 0.19 -13.36
CA ASN A 381 -33.86 0.45 -12.35
C ASN A 381 -33.44 -0.02 -10.96
N LEU A 382 -32.19 -0.45 -10.79
CA LEU A 382 -31.65 -0.93 -9.53
C LEU A 382 -30.74 0.12 -8.90
N THR A 383 -30.78 0.23 -7.58
CA THR A 383 -29.78 0.96 -6.81
C THR A 383 -28.41 0.27 -6.90
N PRO A 384 -27.29 0.98 -6.65
CA PRO A 384 -25.96 0.36 -6.62
C PRO A 384 -25.84 -0.83 -5.66
N GLN A 385 -26.53 -0.77 -4.52
CA GLN A 385 -26.58 -1.84 -3.53
C GLN A 385 -27.31 -3.08 -4.08
N GLU A 386 -28.47 -2.88 -4.71
CA GLU A 386 -29.21 -3.98 -5.36
C GLU A 386 -28.42 -4.59 -6.51
N ILE A 387 -27.69 -3.78 -7.30
CA ILE A 387 -26.79 -4.28 -8.35
C ILE A 387 -25.72 -5.18 -7.75
N ALA A 388 -25.08 -4.76 -6.65
CA ALA A 388 -24.03 -5.55 -6.00
C ALA A 388 -24.55 -6.90 -5.50
N VAL A 389 -25.73 -6.92 -4.86
CA VAL A 389 -26.35 -8.15 -4.37
C VAL A 389 -26.81 -9.05 -5.52
N GLN A 390 -27.51 -8.49 -6.52
CA GLN A 390 -28.02 -9.27 -7.65
C GLN A 390 -26.94 -9.73 -8.63
N ALA A 391 -25.75 -9.11 -8.60
CA ALA A 391 -24.62 -9.54 -9.41
C ALA A 391 -24.02 -10.86 -8.89
N ILE A 392 -24.25 -11.22 -7.63
CA ILE A 392 -23.78 -12.48 -7.04
C ILE A 392 -24.60 -13.63 -7.64
N LYS A 393 -24.00 -14.36 -8.57
CA LYS A 393 -24.62 -15.55 -9.17
C LYS A 393 -24.43 -16.76 -8.28
N ARG A 394 -23.21 -16.95 -7.75
CA ARG A 394 -22.87 -18.10 -6.91
C ARG A 394 -21.76 -17.76 -5.92
N ILE A 395 -21.91 -18.24 -4.69
CA ILE A 395 -20.81 -18.35 -3.72
C ILE A 395 -20.62 -19.83 -3.39
N ASP A 396 -19.38 -20.28 -3.34
CA ASP A 396 -19.00 -21.59 -2.82
C ASP A 396 -17.81 -21.39 -1.87
N ALA A 397 -18.00 -21.69 -0.59
CA ALA A 397 -17.00 -21.55 0.44
C ALA A 397 -16.92 -22.82 1.28
N THR A 398 -15.71 -23.34 1.45
CA THR A 398 -15.42 -24.46 2.35
C THR A 398 -14.25 -24.09 3.24
N LEU A 399 -14.49 -24.05 4.55
CA LEU A 399 -13.48 -23.86 5.58
C LEU A 399 -13.26 -25.17 6.33
N ILE A 400 -12.02 -25.60 6.43
CA ILE A 400 -11.58 -26.74 7.23
C ILE A 400 -10.62 -26.20 8.28
N ILE A 401 -10.97 -26.35 9.55
CA ILE A 401 -10.09 -26.04 10.68
C ILE A 401 -9.61 -27.35 11.30
N SER A 402 -8.30 -27.60 11.26
CA SER A 402 -7.69 -28.76 11.88
C SER A 402 -7.56 -28.56 13.40
N LYS A 403 -8.27 -29.37 14.18
CA LYS A 403 -8.22 -29.30 15.65
C LYS A 403 -6.84 -29.63 16.20
N PRO A 404 -6.13 -30.69 15.75
CA PRO A 404 -4.79 -30.98 16.25
C PRO A 404 -3.80 -29.85 15.96
N MET A 405 -3.93 -29.17 14.83
CA MET A 405 -3.11 -27.99 14.50
C MET A 405 -3.36 -26.85 15.50
N VAL A 406 -4.64 -26.51 15.73
CA VAL A 406 -5.03 -25.42 16.63
C VAL A 406 -4.65 -25.72 18.09
N GLN A 407 -4.84 -26.97 18.54
CA GLN A 407 -4.42 -27.42 19.87
C GLN A 407 -2.91 -27.29 20.05
N ASP A 408 -2.13 -27.77 19.08
CA ASP A 408 -0.67 -27.73 19.13
C ASP A 408 -0.12 -26.30 19.20
N LEU A 409 -0.67 -25.38 18.40
CA LEU A 409 -0.29 -23.97 18.44
C LEU A 409 -0.63 -23.33 19.80
N MET A 410 -1.82 -23.58 20.35
CA MET A 410 -2.20 -23.08 21.68
C MET A 410 -1.30 -23.63 22.79
N THR A 411 -1.01 -24.95 22.76
CA THR A 411 -0.12 -25.58 23.74
C THR A 411 1.29 -25.01 23.66
N GLN A 412 1.85 -24.88 22.45
CA GLN A 412 3.20 -24.32 22.28
C GLN A 412 3.26 -22.87 22.76
N TYR A 413 2.23 -22.07 22.46
CA TYR A 413 2.13 -20.69 22.94
C TYR A 413 2.09 -20.62 24.47
N ALA A 414 1.19 -21.36 25.13
CA ALA A 414 1.06 -21.37 26.59
C ALA A 414 2.34 -21.87 27.29
N VAL A 415 2.99 -22.91 26.77
CA VAL A 415 4.26 -23.41 27.34
C VAL A 415 5.38 -22.37 27.22
N LYS A 416 5.51 -21.74 26.05
CA LYS A 416 6.66 -20.88 25.73
C LYS A 416 6.49 -19.45 26.21
N LYS A 417 5.27 -18.91 26.16
CA LYS A 417 4.99 -17.51 26.51
C LYS A 417 4.50 -17.37 27.95
N GLU A 418 3.68 -18.29 28.43
CA GLU A 418 3.06 -18.22 29.76
C GLU A 418 3.76 -19.11 30.80
N GLY A 419 4.67 -19.99 30.37
CA GLY A 419 5.44 -20.86 31.26
C GLY A 419 4.62 -22.00 31.86
N LEU A 420 3.45 -22.33 31.28
CA LEU A 420 2.62 -23.42 31.76
C LEU A 420 3.31 -24.78 31.60
N ALA A 421 3.00 -25.71 32.50
CA ALA A 421 3.41 -27.10 32.35
C ALA A 421 2.73 -27.71 31.10
N ALA A 422 3.48 -28.53 30.36
CA ALA A 422 3.06 -29.00 29.03
C ALA A 422 1.78 -29.86 29.08
N ASP A 423 1.58 -30.63 30.14
CA ASP A 423 0.37 -31.41 30.39
C ASP A 423 -0.84 -30.51 30.62
N LYS A 424 -0.70 -29.48 31.47
CA LYS A 424 -1.76 -28.50 31.73
C LYS A 424 -2.11 -27.68 30.50
N ALA A 425 -1.11 -27.20 29.76
CA ALA A 425 -1.30 -26.44 28.53
C ALA A 425 -2.01 -27.27 27.44
N ALA A 426 -1.74 -28.58 27.37
CA ALA A 426 -2.43 -29.49 26.46
C ALA A 426 -3.90 -29.68 26.86
N GLU A 427 -4.19 -29.85 28.15
CA GLU A 427 -5.55 -30.03 28.66
C GLU A 427 -6.42 -28.77 28.44
N GLU A 428 -5.87 -27.58 28.72
CA GLU A 428 -6.53 -26.29 28.47
C GLU A 428 -6.78 -26.06 26.96
N ALA A 429 -5.77 -26.31 26.11
CA ALA A 429 -5.94 -26.22 24.66
C ALA A 429 -7.01 -27.19 24.13
N GLU A 430 -7.06 -28.41 24.67
CA GLU A 430 -8.08 -29.39 24.31
C GLU A 430 -9.49 -28.92 24.70
N GLN A 431 -9.65 -28.36 25.90
CA GLN A 431 -10.92 -27.77 26.35
C GLN A 431 -11.36 -26.60 25.47
N ASN A 432 -10.45 -25.67 25.16
CA ASN A 432 -10.74 -24.53 24.29
C ASN A 432 -11.18 -24.97 22.89
N VAL A 433 -10.52 -25.98 22.32
CA VAL A 433 -10.91 -26.51 21.01
C VAL A 433 -12.24 -27.27 21.06
N ARG A 434 -12.55 -27.97 22.16
CA ARG A 434 -13.88 -28.57 22.36
C ARG A 434 -14.98 -27.50 22.43
N GLN A 435 -14.74 -26.42 23.17
CA GLN A 435 -15.67 -25.29 23.25
C GLN A 435 -15.86 -24.61 21.90
N MET A 436 -14.77 -24.33 21.18
CA MET A 436 -14.80 -23.77 19.83
C MET A 436 -15.61 -24.67 18.88
N SER A 437 -15.38 -25.98 18.92
CA SER A 437 -16.14 -26.95 18.12
C SER A 437 -17.62 -26.94 18.49
N GLY A 438 -17.95 -26.90 19.78
CA GLY A 438 -19.34 -26.85 20.26
C GLY A 438 -20.05 -25.56 19.85
N MET A 439 -19.39 -24.41 19.93
CA MET A 439 -19.92 -23.13 19.46
C MET A 439 -20.12 -23.13 17.94
N ALA A 440 -19.18 -23.69 17.17
CA ALA A 440 -19.30 -23.78 15.73
C ALA A 440 -20.54 -24.60 15.31
N GLU A 441 -20.82 -25.69 16.00
CA GLU A 441 -22.04 -26.49 15.78
C GLU A 441 -23.30 -25.77 16.24
N MET A 442 -23.25 -25.12 17.41
CA MET A 442 -24.39 -24.39 17.98
C MET A 442 -24.87 -23.27 17.05
N PHE A 443 -23.95 -22.49 16.48
CA PHE A 443 -24.28 -21.43 15.51
C PHE A 443 -24.44 -21.95 14.07
N ASN A 444 -24.32 -23.27 13.85
CA ASN A 444 -24.37 -23.90 12.54
C ASN A 444 -23.33 -23.31 11.54
N VAL A 445 -22.21 -22.77 12.04
CA VAL A 445 -21.10 -22.25 11.22
C VAL A 445 -20.04 -23.30 10.89
N GLY A 446 -20.00 -24.41 11.64
CA GLY A 446 -19.19 -25.58 11.33
C GLY A 446 -19.74 -26.87 11.92
N LYS A 447 -19.43 -28.00 11.28
CA LYS A 447 -19.72 -29.35 11.79
C LYS A 447 -18.48 -30.00 12.35
N ASN A 448 -18.61 -30.73 13.44
CA ASN A 448 -17.54 -31.54 13.99
C ASN A 448 -17.38 -32.82 13.15
N GLU A 449 -16.31 -32.89 12.35
CA GLU A 449 -15.98 -34.04 11.50
C GLU A 449 -14.62 -34.62 11.90
N GLY A 450 -14.62 -35.48 12.93
CA GLY A 450 -13.40 -36.12 13.44
C GLY A 450 -12.40 -35.09 13.94
N ASP A 451 -11.21 -35.06 13.33
CA ASP A 451 -10.14 -34.12 13.68
C ASP A 451 -10.37 -32.70 13.14
N ASN A 452 -11.47 -32.45 12.43
CA ASN A 452 -11.73 -31.16 11.79
C ASN A 452 -13.04 -30.53 12.25
N ILE A 453 -13.09 -29.20 12.17
CA ILE A 453 -14.33 -28.43 12.11
C ILE A 453 -14.51 -28.00 10.66
N VAL A 454 -15.62 -28.39 10.05
CA VAL A 454 -15.88 -28.15 8.63
C VAL A 454 -17.07 -27.22 8.46
N GLY A 455 -16.81 -26.01 7.96
CA GLY A 455 -17.83 -25.05 7.56
C GLY A 455 -18.01 -25.10 6.04
N LYS A 456 -19.25 -25.23 5.58
CA LYS A 456 -19.63 -25.16 4.16
C LYS A 456 -20.72 -24.13 3.99
N PHE A 457 -20.50 -23.21 3.06
CA PHE A 457 -21.48 -22.24 2.64
C PHE A 457 -21.60 -22.23 1.12
N THR A 458 -22.82 -22.33 0.61
CA THR A 458 -23.10 -22.14 -0.82
C THR A 458 -24.25 -21.17 -0.98
N PHE A 459 -24.16 -20.28 -1.97
CA PHE A 459 -25.26 -19.41 -2.38
C PHE A 459 -25.52 -19.64 -3.87
N ALA A 460 -26.77 -19.89 -4.24
CA ALA A 460 -27.21 -19.94 -5.63
C ALA A 460 -28.73 -19.72 -5.69
N ASP A 461 -29.21 -19.18 -6.80
CA ASP A 461 -30.65 -19.05 -7.09
C ASP A 461 -31.44 -18.34 -5.95
N GLY A 462 -30.83 -17.31 -5.35
CA GLY A 462 -31.44 -16.52 -4.27
C GLY A 462 -31.48 -17.21 -2.90
N MET A 463 -30.82 -18.36 -2.74
CA MET A 463 -30.80 -19.12 -1.50
C MET A 463 -29.37 -19.43 -1.06
N GLY A 464 -29.03 -18.98 0.15
CA GLY A 464 -27.88 -19.44 0.91
C GLY A 464 -28.15 -20.81 1.53
N ASP A 465 -27.09 -21.60 1.69
CA ASP A 465 -27.06 -22.86 2.41
C ASP A 465 -25.81 -22.86 3.28
N LEU A 466 -26.00 -22.72 4.58
CA LEU A 466 -24.94 -22.81 5.57
C LEU A 466 -25.05 -24.17 6.25
N ASN A 467 -24.11 -25.07 5.97
CA ASN A 467 -24.02 -26.39 6.59
C ASN A 467 -25.29 -27.26 6.47
N GLY A 468 -26.13 -27.04 5.45
CA GLY A 468 -27.42 -27.72 5.22
C GLY A 468 -28.64 -26.89 5.62
N LYS A 469 -28.46 -25.74 6.30
CA LYS A 469 -29.54 -24.82 6.66
C LYS A 469 -29.73 -23.80 5.54
N LYS A 470 -30.92 -23.78 4.94
CA LYS A 470 -31.28 -22.79 3.92
C LYS A 470 -31.54 -21.42 4.54
N ILE A 471 -31.03 -20.37 3.91
CA ILE A 471 -31.15 -18.96 4.32
C ILE A 471 -31.55 -18.17 3.07
N PRO A 472 -32.69 -17.46 3.06
CA PRO A 472 -33.07 -16.59 1.94
C PRO A 472 -32.04 -15.47 1.70
N ALA A 473 -31.90 -15.02 0.45
CA ALA A 473 -30.97 -13.94 0.10
C ALA A 473 -31.22 -12.66 0.89
N GLU A 474 -32.49 -12.26 1.09
CA GLU A 474 -32.79 -11.02 1.80
C GLU A 474 -32.26 -11.06 3.23
N GLU A 475 -32.51 -12.15 3.97
CA GLU A 475 -32.03 -12.35 5.35
C GLU A 475 -30.50 -12.42 5.43
N LEU A 476 -29.88 -13.10 4.46
CA LEU A 476 -28.43 -13.26 4.41
C LEU A 476 -27.71 -11.92 4.20
N PHE A 477 -28.17 -11.14 3.23
CA PHE A 477 -27.50 -9.89 2.87
C PHE A 477 -27.93 -8.71 3.75
N SER A 478 -29.14 -8.69 4.30
CA SER A 478 -29.52 -7.68 5.31
C SER A 478 -28.62 -7.80 6.54
N GLY A 479 -28.43 -9.02 7.07
CA GLY A 479 -27.54 -9.23 8.22
C GLY A 479 -26.07 -8.91 7.94
N LEU A 480 -25.60 -9.09 6.70
CA LEU A 480 -24.23 -8.74 6.31
C LEU A 480 -24.05 -7.22 6.19
N LEU A 481 -25.03 -6.51 5.62
CA LEU A 481 -25.01 -5.05 5.48
C LEU A 481 -25.10 -4.37 6.85
N ASP A 482 -25.94 -4.89 7.74
CA ASP A 482 -26.05 -4.43 9.14
C ASP A 482 -24.73 -4.65 9.90
N ALA A 483 -24.12 -5.84 9.78
CA ALA A 483 -22.81 -6.14 10.39
C ALA A 483 -21.66 -5.30 9.81
N ALA A 484 -21.80 -4.82 8.58
CA ALA A 484 -20.84 -3.93 7.93
C ALA A 484 -21.10 -2.44 8.19
N GLY A 485 -22.09 -2.09 9.01
CA GLY A 485 -22.46 -0.71 9.33
C GLY A 485 -23.02 0.08 8.15
N MET A 486 -23.51 -0.59 7.11
CA MET A 486 -24.09 0.04 5.91
C MET A 486 -25.62 0.08 6.03
N HIS A 487 -26.15 1.04 6.79
CA HIS A 487 -27.59 1.30 6.80
C HIS A 487 -28.03 1.99 5.50
N PRO A 488 -29.17 1.61 4.89
CA PRO A 488 -29.82 2.47 3.91
C PRO A 488 -30.22 3.77 4.62
N SER A 489 -29.70 4.90 4.14
CA SER A 489 -30.13 6.22 4.58
C SER A 489 -31.61 6.39 4.24
N VAL A 490 -32.49 6.17 5.21
CA VAL A 490 -33.90 6.53 5.09
C VAL A 490 -34.01 8.02 5.40
N GLU A 491 -34.59 8.74 4.45
CA GLU A 491 -34.87 10.17 4.49
C GLU A 491 -35.65 10.56 5.75
N GLU A 492 -35.29 11.70 6.32
CA GLU A 492 -35.95 12.37 7.44
C GLU A 492 -37.41 12.71 7.09
N ASP A 493 -38.35 12.39 7.99
CA ASP A 493 -39.61 13.14 8.16
C ASP A 493 -40.20 12.88 9.57
N ASP A 494 -40.08 13.92 10.40
CA ASP A 494 -40.92 14.47 11.48
C ASP A 494 -41.61 13.61 12.58
N GLU A 495 -41.29 14.03 13.81
CA GLU A 495 -42.11 14.22 15.03
C GLU A 495 -43.31 13.26 15.33
N GLU A 496 -43.18 12.42 16.36
CA GLU A 496 -43.87 12.58 17.65
C GLU A 496 -43.81 11.31 18.52
N SER A 497 -43.54 11.53 19.81
CA SER A 497 -43.97 10.74 20.97
C SER A 497 -43.37 9.35 21.21
N MET A 498 -42.46 9.29 22.18
CA MET A 498 -42.16 8.06 22.92
C MET A 498 -43.31 7.70 23.86
N PRO A 499 -43.73 6.42 23.90
CA PRO A 499 -44.13 5.78 25.14
C PRO A 499 -42.99 4.87 25.61
N SER A 500 -42.50 5.18 26.80
CA SER A 500 -41.74 4.28 27.68
C SER A 500 -42.37 2.88 27.73
N MET A 501 -41.53 1.83 27.69
CA MET A 501 -41.62 0.66 28.57
C MET A 501 -40.46 -0.31 28.36
N GLY A 502 -39.78 -0.65 29.46
CA GLY A 502 -39.39 -2.03 29.74
C GLY A 502 -37.93 -2.40 29.49
N GLN A 503 -37.14 -2.34 30.56
CA GLN A 503 -35.87 -3.03 30.74
C GLN A 503 -35.97 -4.53 30.39
N GLU A 504 -35.01 -5.03 29.62
CA GLU A 504 -34.28 -6.28 29.89
C GLU A 504 -33.02 -6.31 29.01
N GLU A 505 -31.88 -5.98 29.62
CA GLU A 505 -30.55 -6.26 29.05
C GLU A 505 -30.26 -7.76 29.06
N PRO A 506 -29.61 -8.31 28.03
CA PRO A 506 -28.66 -9.39 28.20
C PRO A 506 -27.24 -8.82 28.26
N ALA A 507 -26.55 -9.22 29.32
CA ALA A 507 -25.22 -8.81 29.73
C ALA A 507 -24.13 -8.95 28.65
N ALA A 508 -23.32 -7.89 28.58
CA ALA A 508 -21.87 -7.83 28.34
C ALA A 508 -21.18 -9.05 27.69
N ASN A 509 -20.69 -8.85 26.47
CA ASN A 509 -19.57 -9.59 25.90
C ASN A 509 -18.38 -8.64 25.64
N THR A 510 -17.43 -8.71 26.57
CA THR A 510 -15.97 -8.67 26.39
C THR A 510 -15.38 -7.78 25.27
N ASP A 511 -14.88 -6.64 25.71
CA ASP A 511 -13.90 -5.77 25.05
C ASP A 511 -12.66 -6.57 24.56
N VAL A 512 -12.47 -6.67 23.25
CA VAL A 512 -11.14 -6.87 22.67
C VAL A 512 -10.60 -5.48 22.37
N ALA A 513 -9.88 -4.89 23.33
CA ALA A 513 -9.19 -3.63 23.10
C ALA A 513 -8.16 -3.82 21.99
N ALA A 514 -8.41 -3.21 20.82
CA ALA A 514 -7.38 -3.05 19.80
C ALA A 514 -6.21 -2.30 20.44
N ALA A 515 -5.02 -2.91 20.44
CA ALA A 515 -3.84 -2.33 21.07
C ALA A 515 -3.59 -0.91 20.51
N GLY A 516 -3.62 0.10 21.38
CA GLY A 516 -3.35 1.51 21.04
C GLY A 516 -4.58 2.42 20.88
N VAL A 517 -5.80 1.92 21.09
CA VAL A 517 -7.03 2.71 20.99
C VAL A 517 -7.62 2.96 22.38
N MET A 518 -7.90 4.22 22.72
CA MET A 518 -8.56 4.63 23.98
C MET A 518 -10.07 4.43 23.85
N GLN A 519 -10.67 3.70 24.79
CA GLN A 519 -12.12 3.47 24.87
C GLN A 519 -12.82 4.43 25.84
N ASP A 520 -12.04 5.26 26.54
CA ASP A 520 -12.45 6.31 27.47
C ASP A 520 -11.29 7.30 27.65
N PHE A 521 -11.61 8.52 28.09
CA PHE A 521 -10.64 9.54 28.46
C PHE A 521 -10.23 9.39 29.93
N SER A 522 -9.07 8.79 30.15
CA SER A 522 -8.48 8.75 31.49
C SER A 522 -7.73 10.05 31.82
N LEU A 523 -7.98 10.58 33.03
CA LEU A 523 -7.40 11.84 33.50
C LEU A 523 -5.86 11.86 33.42
N ASP A 524 -5.21 10.77 33.79
CA ASP A 524 -3.74 10.69 33.80
C ASP A 524 -3.15 10.62 32.38
N THR A 525 -3.83 9.95 31.45
CA THR A 525 -3.37 9.87 30.06
C THR A 525 -3.46 11.22 29.36
N VAL A 526 -4.59 11.92 29.53
CA VAL A 526 -4.79 13.26 28.96
C VAL A 526 -3.86 14.28 29.63
N SER A 527 -3.70 14.21 30.97
CA SER A 527 -2.76 15.08 31.69
C SER A 527 -1.32 14.88 31.21
N SER A 528 -0.87 13.64 31.07
CA SER A 528 0.47 13.33 30.54
C SER A 528 0.65 13.82 29.10
N MET A 529 -0.40 13.72 28.27
CA MET A 529 -0.35 14.21 26.90
C MET A 529 -0.22 15.73 26.84
N LEU A 530 -0.96 16.45 27.70
CA LEU A 530 -0.86 17.90 27.80
C LEU A 530 0.50 18.35 28.33
N ASP A 531 1.08 17.62 29.29
CA ASP A 531 2.44 17.85 29.77
C ASP A 531 3.48 17.64 28.63
N ASP A 532 3.34 16.57 27.84
CA ASP A 532 4.18 16.31 26.65
C ASP A 532 4.03 17.42 25.58
N MET A 533 2.84 18.01 25.48
CA MET A 533 2.55 19.18 24.62
C MET A 533 3.08 20.50 25.20
N GLY A 534 3.65 20.50 26.41
CA GLY A 534 4.23 21.67 27.06
C GLY A 534 3.24 22.53 27.87
N TYR A 535 2.04 22.02 28.15
CA TYR A 535 1.06 22.70 28.99
C TYR A 535 1.23 22.33 30.46
N THR A 536 1.17 23.33 31.34
CA THR A 536 1.04 23.08 32.78
C THR A 536 -0.43 22.96 33.12
N VAL A 537 -0.79 21.85 33.78
CA VAL A 537 -2.18 21.53 34.08
C VAL A 537 -2.46 21.64 35.59
N LYS A 538 -3.56 22.30 35.95
CA LYS A 538 -4.12 22.31 37.30
C LYS A 538 -5.42 21.49 37.32
N LYS A 539 -5.45 20.46 38.15
CA LYS A 539 -6.62 19.60 38.36
C LYS A 539 -7.64 20.29 39.29
N SER A 540 -8.92 20.19 38.97
CA SER A 540 -10.05 20.57 39.83
C SER A 540 -11.23 19.64 39.63
N ASP A 541 -12.09 19.53 40.64
CA ASP A 541 -13.33 18.76 40.52
C ASP A 541 -14.40 19.61 39.82
N GLY A 542 -15.08 19.03 38.82
CA GLY A 542 -16.24 19.62 38.13
C GLY A 542 -17.52 18.86 38.43
N ASP A 543 -18.64 19.40 37.98
CA ASP A 543 -19.97 18.86 38.28
C ASP A 543 -20.27 17.55 37.53
N GLU A 544 -19.74 17.38 36.31
CA GLU A 544 -19.96 16.21 35.43
C GLU A 544 -18.72 15.31 35.32
N GLY A 545 -17.65 15.64 36.05
CA GLY A 545 -16.38 14.91 36.07
C GLY A 545 -15.17 15.81 36.34
N PRO A 546 -13.94 15.26 36.31
CA PRO A 546 -12.72 16.03 36.51
C PRO A 546 -12.55 17.16 35.48
N VAL A 547 -11.90 18.24 35.91
CA VAL A 547 -11.56 19.38 35.04
C VAL A 547 -10.06 19.64 35.11
N LEU A 548 -9.46 19.81 33.93
CA LEU A 548 -8.07 20.22 33.77
C LEU A 548 -8.03 21.67 33.30
N VAL A 549 -7.48 22.56 34.12
CA VAL A 549 -7.30 23.98 33.77
C VAL A 549 -5.87 24.21 33.31
N LEU A 550 -5.70 24.80 32.14
CA LEU A 550 -4.41 25.00 31.47
C LEU A 550 -3.97 26.46 31.59
N ASP A 551 -2.66 26.70 31.53
CA ASP A 551 -2.16 28.03 31.20
C ASP A 551 -2.58 28.38 29.77
N ALA A 552 -3.27 29.51 29.61
CA ALA A 552 -3.79 29.94 28.33
C ALA A 552 -2.69 30.28 27.30
N GLY A 553 -1.43 30.48 27.73
CA GLY A 553 -0.27 30.67 26.86
C GLY A 553 -0.50 31.74 25.79
N THR A 554 -0.30 31.35 24.53
CA THR A 554 -0.45 32.20 23.32
C THR A 554 -1.89 32.36 22.84
N THR A 555 -2.83 31.51 23.28
CA THR A 555 -4.26 31.56 22.86
C THR A 555 -4.91 32.90 23.17
N GLY A 556 -4.45 33.57 24.22
CA GLY A 556 -5.04 34.83 24.66
C GLY A 556 -6.41 34.67 25.34
N ALA A 557 -6.81 33.44 25.67
CA ALA A 557 -7.98 33.16 26.51
C ALA A 557 -7.74 33.65 27.94
N ASN A 558 -8.82 34.03 28.62
CA ASN A 558 -8.80 34.30 30.06
C ASN A 558 -8.88 33.00 30.87
N ASP A 559 -9.44 31.96 30.26
CA ASP A 559 -9.63 30.65 30.85
C ASP A 559 -9.60 29.60 29.74
N LEU A 560 -8.79 28.55 29.93
CA LEU A 560 -8.63 27.43 29.02
C LEU A 560 -8.72 26.15 29.84
N ARG A 561 -9.68 25.28 29.53
CA ARG A 561 -9.93 24.07 30.32
C ARG A 561 -10.40 22.90 29.47
N LEU A 562 -10.21 21.70 30.01
CA LEU A 562 -10.78 20.46 29.53
C LEU A 562 -11.69 19.88 30.60
N GLU A 563 -12.91 19.56 30.22
CA GLU A 563 -13.95 19.00 31.09
C GLU A 563 -14.21 17.56 30.64
N PHE A 564 -14.07 16.62 31.57
CA PHE A 564 -14.35 15.21 31.33
C PHE A 564 -15.79 14.97 31.67
N LEU A 565 -16.58 14.51 30.71
CA LEU A 565 -17.99 14.17 30.94
C LEU A 565 -18.06 12.68 31.21
N CYS A 566 -18.19 12.33 32.48
CA CYS A 566 -18.16 10.95 32.93
C CYS A 566 -19.58 10.44 33.16
N SER A 567 -19.84 9.23 32.66
CA SER A 567 -21.14 8.60 32.85
C SER A 567 -21.31 8.12 34.28
N ASP A 568 -22.35 8.60 34.97
CA ASP A 568 -22.71 8.18 36.33
C ASP A 568 -22.91 6.65 36.47
N PHE A 569 -23.19 5.95 35.36
CA PHE A 569 -23.48 4.51 35.36
C PHE A 569 -22.26 3.63 35.11
N THR A 570 -21.25 4.12 34.39
CA THR A 570 -20.10 3.30 33.97
C THR A 570 -18.77 3.79 34.53
N GLU A 571 -18.75 4.96 35.18
CA GLU A 571 -17.53 5.69 35.62
C GLU A 571 -16.53 5.98 34.47
N LYS A 572 -16.90 5.69 33.21
CA LYS A 572 -16.11 6.00 32.02
C LYS A 572 -16.42 7.41 31.53
N CYS A 573 -15.38 8.16 31.19
CA CYS A 573 -15.49 9.48 30.59
C CYS A 573 -15.37 9.33 29.07
N LEU A 574 -16.51 9.27 28.38
CA LEU A 574 -16.54 9.03 26.93
C LEU A 574 -16.41 10.32 26.13
N ASP A 575 -16.72 11.46 26.74
CA ASP A 575 -16.61 12.78 26.11
C ASP A 575 -15.60 13.66 26.86
N LEU A 576 -14.85 14.42 26.07
CA LEU A 576 -13.89 15.41 26.52
C LEU A 576 -14.18 16.72 25.82
N VAL A 577 -14.47 17.76 26.59
CA VAL A 577 -14.84 19.07 26.06
C VAL A 577 -13.73 20.05 26.36
N VAL A 578 -13.16 20.65 25.32
CA VAL A 578 -12.16 21.70 25.46
C VAL A 578 -12.81 23.05 25.26
N THR A 579 -12.63 23.94 26.24
CA THR A 579 -13.30 25.25 26.30
C THR A 579 -12.27 26.36 26.49
N ALA A 580 -12.32 27.38 25.63
CA ALA A 580 -11.54 28.60 25.75
C ALA A 580 -12.48 29.81 25.88
N THR A 581 -12.35 30.55 26.98
CA THR A 581 -13.21 31.71 27.29
C THR A 581 -12.43 33.02 27.23
N TYR A 582 -12.98 34.00 26.53
CA TYR A 582 -12.38 35.31 26.28
C TYR A 582 -13.25 36.41 26.88
N ASN A 583 -12.63 37.30 27.64
CA ASN A 583 -13.26 38.45 28.27
C ASN A 583 -12.70 39.76 27.69
N PRO A 584 -12.97 40.08 26.40
CA PRO A 584 -12.49 41.30 25.79
C PRO A 584 -13.16 42.53 26.41
N LYS A 585 -12.47 43.68 26.38
CA LYS A 585 -12.99 44.96 26.90
C LYS A 585 -14.32 45.40 26.26
N LYS A 586 -14.60 44.91 25.05
CA LYS A 586 -15.89 45.06 24.37
C LYS A 586 -16.34 43.66 23.95
N PRO A 587 -17.58 43.24 24.28
CA PRO A 587 -18.09 41.95 23.84
C PRO A 587 -18.02 41.80 22.32
N MET A 588 -17.72 40.59 21.86
CA MET A 588 -17.80 40.27 20.43
C MET A 588 -19.24 40.41 19.95
N THR A 589 -19.42 40.88 18.72
CA THR A 589 -20.76 40.95 18.13
C THR A 589 -21.24 39.56 17.72
N LEU A 590 -22.53 39.27 17.86
CA LEU A 590 -23.13 38.02 17.36
C LEU A 590 -22.87 37.80 15.86
N LYS A 591 -22.71 38.87 15.08
CA LYS A 591 -22.33 38.78 13.67
C LYS A 591 -20.92 38.20 13.48
N ALA A 592 -19.97 38.57 14.34
CA ALA A 592 -18.61 38.02 14.29
C ALA A 592 -18.58 36.55 14.72
N ILE A 593 -19.35 36.20 15.76
CA ILE A 593 -19.52 34.82 16.20
C ILE A 593 -20.16 33.94 15.11
N ASN A 594 -21.25 34.41 14.49
CA ASN A 594 -21.90 33.66 13.41
C ASN A 594 -20.98 33.50 12.20
N LYS A 595 -20.24 34.56 11.83
CA LYS A 595 -19.26 34.48 10.75
C LYS A 595 -18.18 33.43 11.06
N TRP A 596 -17.68 33.38 12.30
CA TRP A 596 -16.72 32.37 12.73
C TRP A 596 -17.25 30.95 12.56
N ASN A 597 -18.46 30.68 13.07
CA ASN A 597 -19.09 29.35 12.98
C ASN A 597 -19.39 28.93 11.53
N GLN A 598 -19.50 29.87 10.59
CA GLN A 598 -19.62 29.56 9.16
C GLN A 598 -18.29 29.18 8.50
N GLU A 599 -17.16 29.70 9.02
CA GLU A 599 -15.82 29.48 8.46
C GLU A 599 -15.12 28.27 9.11
N TYR A 600 -15.40 27.97 10.38
CA TYR A 600 -14.73 26.91 11.15
C TYR A 600 -15.69 25.78 11.51
N ARG A 601 -15.43 24.58 10.95
CA ARG A 601 -16.30 23.41 11.07
C ARG A 601 -16.23 22.67 12.42
N TRP A 602 -15.07 22.69 13.08
CA TRP A 602 -14.77 21.78 14.19
C TRP A 602 -15.04 22.36 15.58
N THR A 603 -15.34 23.65 15.68
CA THR A 603 -15.56 24.34 16.95
C THR A 603 -16.88 25.08 16.92
N ARG A 604 -17.55 25.18 18.07
CA ARG A 604 -18.66 26.12 18.27
C ARG A 604 -18.20 27.34 19.03
N ALA A 605 -18.52 28.52 18.52
CA ALA A 605 -18.35 29.79 19.22
C ALA A 605 -19.70 30.38 19.63
N TYR A 606 -19.79 30.94 20.84
CA TYR A 606 -20.99 31.60 21.35
C TYR A 606 -20.65 32.69 22.38
N LEU A 607 -21.64 33.47 22.80
CA LEU A 607 -21.54 34.37 23.96
C LEU A 607 -22.25 33.71 25.14
N ASP A 608 -21.59 33.67 26.30
CA ASP A 608 -22.21 33.18 27.53
C ASP A 608 -23.13 34.23 28.19
N ASP A 609 -23.71 33.89 29.34
CA ASP A 609 -24.60 34.75 30.14
C ASP A 609 -23.91 36.04 30.65
N LYS A 610 -22.58 36.06 30.68
CA LYS A 610 -21.72 37.19 31.07
C LYS A 610 -21.22 37.99 29.87
N ASN A 611 -21.68 37.68 28.65
CA ASN A 611 -21.19 38.24 27.38
C ASN A 611 -19.70 38.00 27.12
N GLN A 612 -19.13 36.93 27.69
CA GLN A 612 -17.80 36.44 27.35
C GLN A 612 -17.91 35.61 26.06
N ALA A 613 -16.91 35.71 25.20
CA ALA A 613 -16.86 34.88 24.00
C ALA A 613 -16.27 33.52 24.37
N VAL A 614 -16.99 32.45 24.05
CA VAL A 614 -16.60 31.07 24.35
C VAL A 614 -16.37 30.35 23.03
N LEU A 615 -15.27 29.63 22.95
CA LEU A 615 -14.95 28.69 21.87
C LEU A 615 -14.84 27.30 22.48
N GLN A 616 -15.52 26.33 21.87
CA GLN A 616 -15.62 24.98 22.42
C GLN A 616 -15.51 23.91 21.34
N MET A 617 -14.90 22.78 21.69
CA MET A 617 -14.82 21.59 20.86
C MET A 617 -15.06 20.34 21.70
N ASP A 618 -15.98 19.50 21.23
CA ASP A 618 -16.33 18.22 21.85
C ASP A 618 -15.53 17.09 21.16
N MET A 619 -14.98 16.16 21.95
CA MET A 619 -14.26 14.98 21.49
C MET A 619 -14.89 13.74 22.13
N ASN A 620 -15.06 12.67 21.37
CA ASN A 620 -15.71 11.44 21.82
C ASN A 620 -14.80 10.22 21.58
N ALA A 621 -14.74 9.33 22.57
CA ALA A 621 -13.93 8.11 22.53
C ALA A 621 -14.74 6.82 22.26
N GLU A 622 -16.04 6.94 22.01
CA GLU A 622 -16.92 5.81 21.71
C GLU A 622 -16.51 5.15 20.38
N GLY A 623 -16.44 3.82 20.36
CA GLY A 623 -15.89 3.06 19.24
C GLY A 623 -14.35 3.11 19.13
N GLY A 624 -13.70 3.88 20.00
CA GLY A 624 -12.26 3.91 20.19
C GLY A 624 -11.55 5.05 19.46
N LEU A 625 -10.78 5.85 20.22
CA LEU A 625 -9.96 6.95 19.71
C LEU A 625 -8.46 6.68 19.91
N GLY A 626 -7.66 6.71 18.84
CA GLY A 626 -6.20 6.56 18.94
C GLY A 626 -5.53 7.73 19.67
N LYS A 627 -4.45 7.45 20.42
CA LYS A 627 -3.71 8.48 21.19
C LYS A 627 -3.20 9.64 20.33
N GLU A 628 -2.67 9.33 19.14
CA GLU A 628 -2.19 10.34 18.18
C GLU A 628 -3.34 11.22 17.66
N ASN A 629 -4.52 10.64 17.41
CA ASN A 629 -5.69 11.39 16.95
C ASN A 629 -6.18 12.38 18.01
N LEU A 630 -6.19 11.98 19.29
CA LEU A 630 -6.50 12.90 20.38
C LEU A 630 -5.50 14.06 20.45
N GLN A 631 -4.20 13.79 20.31
CA GLN A 631 -3.18 14.83 20.30
C GLN A 631 -3.35 15.80 19.13
N ILE A 632 -3.69 15.30 17.94
CA ILE A 632 -4.01 16.13 16.76
C ILE A 632 -5.23 17.03 17.03
N LEU A 633 -6.30 16.48 17.61
CA LEU A 633 -7.50 17.23 17.95
C LEU A 633 -7.19 18.34 18.97
N LEU A 634 -6.42 18.04 20.01
CA LEU A 634 -6.00 19.03 21.01
C LEU A 634 -5.14 20.14 20.39
N ASN A 635 -4.14 19.80 19.58
CA ASN A 635 -3.34 20.79 18.85
C ASN A 635 -4.18 21.66 17.91
N THR A 636 -5.14 21.04 17.22
CA THR A 636 -6.07 21.75 16.32
C THR A 636 -6.90 22.77 17.10
N PHE A 637 -7.46 22.37 18.26
CA PHE A 637 -8.20 23.29 19.10
C PHE A 637 -7.37 24.49 19.55
N ILE A 638 -6.15 24.24 20.04
CA ILE A 638 -5.24 25.30 20.49
C ILE A 638 -4.95 26.29 19.37
N SER A 639 -4.65 25.80 18.16
CA SER A 639 -4.41 26.67 17.00
C SER A 639 -5.65 27.52 16.66
N ILE A 640 -6.84 26.91 16.65
CA ILE A 640 -8.09 27.62 16.39
C ILE A 640 -8.40 28.63 17.50
N ALA A 641 -8.06 28.31 18.75
CA ALA A 641 -8.20 29.20 19.89
C ALA A 641 -7.29 30.43 19.78
N GLU A 642 -6.06 30.28 19.30
CA GLU A 642 -5.19 31.43 19.00
C GLU A 642 -5.81 32.39 17.98
N ASP A 643 -6.31 31.85 16.87
CA ASP A 643 -6.97 32.64 15.82
C ASP A 643 -8.22 33.34 16.36
N PHE A 644 -9.06 32.64 17.13
CA PHE A 644 -10.24 33.22 17.77
C PHE A 644 -9.85 34.29 18.80
N GLY A 645 -8.74 34.10 19.51
CA GLY A 645 -8.14 35.08 20.41
C GLY A 645 -7.72 36.36 19.71
N THR A 646 -7.23 36.29 18.47
CA THR A 646 -6.94 37.50 17.68
C THR A 646 -8.21 38.25 17.27
N LEU A 647 -9.25 37.51 16.86
CA LEU A 647 -10.55 38.05 16.48
C LEU A 647 -11.24 38.72 17.68
N SER A 648 -11.20 38.10 18.87
CA SER A 648 -11.80 38.63 20.09
C SER A 648 -11.15 39.93 20.58
N LYS A 649 -9.87 40.14 20.25
CA LYS A 649 -9.13 41.38 20.54
C LYS A 649 -9.37 42.49 19.50
N GLY A 650 -10.09 42.23 18.42
CA GLY A 650 -10.45 43.21 17.39
C GLY A 650 -9.34 43.51 16.37
N ALA A 651 -8.34 42.63 16.22
CA ALA A 651 -7.39 42.73 15.12
C ALA A 651 -8.01 42.08 13.87
N ALA A 652 -7.94 42.77 12.73
CA ALA A 652 -8.37 42.21 11.45
C ALA A 652 -7.52 40.97 11.12
N ALA A 653 -8.17 39.83 10.89
CA ALA A 653 -7.55 38.64 10.32
C ALA A 653 -6.85 39.00 9.00
N LYS A 654 -5.65 38.44 8.81
CA LYS A 654 -4.80 38.65 7.64
C LYS A 654 -5.18 37.71 6.51
#